data_AF-A0A4R2SQT7-F1
#
_entry.id   AF-A0A4R2SQT7-F1
#
_cell.length_a   1.000
_cell.length_b   1.000
_cell.length_c   1.000
_cell.angle_alpha   90.00
_cell.angle_beta   90.00
_cell.angle_gamma   90.00
#
_symmetry.space_group_name_H-M   'P 1'
#
loop_
_entity.id
_entity.type
_entity.pdbx_description
1 polymer ?
#
loop_
_entity_poly.entity_id
_entity_poly.type
_entity_poly.pdbx_seq_one_letter_code
_entity_poly.pdbx_strand_id
1 'polypeptide(L)'
;MLPTLFNLHFQHSGYLVVVAIGICLTASWSVSLLTTDMANAAQREPFGWRHGALALAAGLGVWATHFIAILAYRPDLLLRYDPFVTTVSALVGVLTVGVPIVAITRLRSHNGRIVAAGAAGAGIWCMHAVGITGMTDCIHVFSWPTNAAGLIMGTLLLSSWQINRGWSRSRPIGCLVFALSICVTHFLSLSGDLVLGSINDVPGSVVSPGLVAACMTFAVSVTCLGSLLTFARFKTTREEEAQTLKSVMESMSDGLVFIDREGRLRHFNRRFLDLFNTPVDAIGPGLTIDQFLDVIATCRGWAAEKRTLVGGAMKQWVQLDDDFDRECEMEDGRTYQMQCRSIPRQGIVLTFNDVSAERRALDNLTHLAYHDPLTGLRNRRALREEKEARIGLGKPFSLLLIDLDDFKRINDAYGHAVGDTLLIHVAAELTSLLPDDSFVARMGGDEIAIIATQLGDAATALADTIVVRLSAPVIIDERRLLPGCSIGIAGFANDLTPDELMKRADMALYEAKRRGRRRAQPYVSGLAERLVERQHITDDLYEAVQNGGFSLAFQPVVALSSGITTGYEALIRWNHPTRGWISPDTFIPIAEDCGLIEEIGRWVIMEACRQLAGWSSHLHVAINVSAGQLKSDALLHHLTQAILVHGVAAERVEVEITETALIDDAARTAAMLARIRRTGIKVALDDFGTGQSSLAHLRDFQFDRIKIDRSFVIEAGSDARCMAVLRATVAIGQELGVLTHAEGVETREQLELLRSIGCDAVQGYLVGRPVVPFTDAVENLVPAAVGMGSSPIGGESAAVARIAA
;
A
#
# COMPACT_ATOMS: atom_id res chain seq x y z
N MET A 1 16.50 -14.32 -99.81
CA MET A 1 16.43 -14.73 -98.39
C MET A 1 16.42 -16.25 -98.19
N LEU A 2 15.74 -17.06 -99.00
CA LEU A 2 15.86 -18.54 -98.88
C LEU A 2 17.26 -19.12 -99.21
N PRO A 3 18.02 -18.61 -100.22
CA PRO A 3 19.36 -19.14 -100.51
C PRO A 3 20.40 -18.83 -99.42
N THR A 4 20.22 -17.73 -98.68
CA THR A 4 21.10 -17.32 -97.58
C THR A 4 20.86 -18.15 -96.31
N LEU A 5 19.60 -18.55 -96.03
CA LEU A 5 19.28 -19.44 -94.90
C LEU A 5 19.74 -20.89 -95.12
N PHE A 6 19.73 -21.39 -96.36
CA PHE A 6 20.20 -22.74 -96.68
C PHE A 6 21.74 -22.88 -96.56
N ASN A 7 22.48 -21.78 -96.78
CA ASN A 7 23.95 -21.76 -96.68
C ASN A 7 24.45 -21.70 -95.22
N LEU A 8 23.64 -21.18 -94.29
CA LEU A 8 23.95 -21.13 -92.85
C LEU A 8 24.06 -22.53 -92.22
N HIS A 9 23.31 -23.53 -92.70
CA HIS A 9 23.36 -24.89 -92.14
C HIS A 9 24.73 -25.57 -92.29
N PHE A 10 25.44 -25.32 -93.40
CA PHE A 10 26.77 -25.89 -93.64
C PHE A 10 27.92 -25.09 -93.00
N GLN A 11 27.62 -23.89 -92.50
CA GLN A 11 28.60 -22.99 -91.89
C GLN A 11 28.56 -23.03 -90.35
N HIS A 12 27.65 -23.81 -89.74
CA HIS A 12 27.47 -23.83 -88.29
C HIS A 12 27.84 -25.15 -87.62
N SER A 13 28.57 -25.07 -86.50
CA SER A 13 28.73 -26.21 -85.58
C SER A 13 27.45 -26.42 -84.76
N GLY A 14 26.70 -27.49 -85.05
CA GLY A 14 25.41 -27.78 -84.40
C GLY A 14 25.47 -27.83 -82.87
N TYR A 15 26.55 -28.35 -82.29
CA TYR A 15 26.74 -28.40 -80.84
C TYR A 15 26.87 -27.00 -80.22
N LEU A 16 27.68 -26.12 -80.81
CA LEU A 16 27.88 -24.76 -80.30
C LEU A 16 26.62 -23.90 -80.42
N VAL A 17 25.81 -24.12 -81.47
CA VAL A 17 24.49 -23.48 -81.61
C VAL A 17 23.56 -23.88 -80.46
N VAL A 18 23.50 -25.17 -80.10
CA VAL A 18 22.68 -25.63 -78.95
C VAL A 18 23.15 -25.00 -77.64
N VAL A 19 24.47 -24.89 -77.43
CA VAL A 19 25.04 -24.22 -76.25
C VAL A 19 24.66 -22.73 -76.23
N ALA A 20 24.78 -22.03 -77.37
CA ALA A 20 24.38 -20.63 -77.48
C ALA A 20 22.88 -20.42 -77.16
N ILE A 21 22.01 -21.30 -77.66
CA ILE A 21 20.57 -21.28 -77.36
C ILE A 21 20.32 -21.49 -75.87
N GLY A 22 20.98 -22.47 -75.23
CA GLY A 22 20.84 -22.73 -73.80
C GLY A 22 21.24 -21.53 -72.94
N ILE A 23 22.35 -20.87 -73.28
CA ILE A 23 22.83 -19.68 -72.58
C ILE A 23 21.88 -18.49 -72.80
N CYS A 24 21.42 -18.30 -74.04
CA CYS A 24 20.46 -17.26 -74.38
C CYS A 24 19.16 -17.41 -73.58
N LEU A 25 18.58 -18.61 -73.52
CA LEU A 25 17.33 -18.87 -72.80
C LEU A 25 17.49 -18.72 -71.28
N THR A 26 18.59 -19.22 -70.70
CA THR A 26 18.84 -19.12 -69.25
C THR A 26 19.12 -17.68 -68.81
N ALA A 27 19.87 -16.91 -69.60
CA ALA A 27 20.07 -15.49 -69.36
C ALA A 27 18.77 -14.70 -69.52
N SER A 28 18.00 -14.96 -70.58
CA SER A 28 16.71 -14.32 -70.83
C SER A 28 15.69 -14.64 -69.73
N TRP A 29 15.67 -15.86 -69.22
CA TRP A 29 14.80 -16.26 -68.11
C TRP A 29 15.18 -15.52 -66.82
N SER A 30 16.48 -15.46 -66.50
CA SER A 30 16.99 -14.73 -65.34
C SER A 30 16.63 -13.24 -65.40
N VAL A 31 16.82 -12.61 -66.55
CA VAL A 31 16.43 -11.21 -66.80
C VAL A 31 14.93 -11.03 -66.64
N SER A 32 14.10 -11.91 -67.23
CA SER A 32 12.65 -11.78 -67.14
C SER A 32 12.11 -12.04 -65.73
N LEU A 33 12.70 -12.96 -64.98
CA LEU A 33 12.37 -13.25 -63.58
C LEU A 33 12.66 -12.03 -62.70
N LEU A 34 13.90 -11.53 -62.75
CA LEU A 34 14.34 -10.40 -61.93
C LEU A 34 13.58 -9.12 -62.27
N THR A 35 13.37 -8.82 -63.55
CA THR A 35 12.62 -7.63 -63.98
C THR A 35 11.17 -7.67 -63.51
N THR A 36 10.48 -8.80 -63.65
CA THR A 36 9.08 -8.95 -63.23
C THR A 36 8.96 -8.86 -61.71
N ASP A 37 9.85 -9.51 -60.96
CA ASP A 37 9.83 -9.52 -59.50
C ASP A 37 10.11 -8.12 -58.93
N MET A 38 11.11 -7.43 -59.49
CA MET A 38 11.44 -6.06 -59.07
C MET A 38 10.37 -5.05 -59.50
N ALA A 39 9.68 -5.28 -60.62
CA ALA A 39 8.58 -4.42 -61.07
C ALA A 39 7.28 -4.61 -60.27
N ASN A 40 7.07 -5.80 -59.67
CA ASN A 40 5.87 -6.14 -58.89
C ASN A 40 6.03 -5.94 -57.38
N ALA A 41 7.24 -5.61 -56.88
CA ALA A 41 7.46 -5.34 -55.46
C ALA A 41 6.60 -4.16 -54.98
N ALA A 42 5.89 -4.36 -53.85
CA ALA A 42 4.94 -3.39 -53.29
C ALA A 42 5.60 -2.07 -52.85
N GLN A 43 6.89 -2.12 -52.50
CA GLN A 43 7.70 -0.95 -52.14
C GLN A 43 8.98 -0.91 -52.96
N ARG A 44 9.45 0.31 -53.28
CA ARG A 44 10.67 0.52 -54.07
C ARG A 44 11.90 0.23 -53.21
N GLU A 45 12.58 -0.87 -53.48
CA GLU A 45 13.87 -1.17 -52.86
C GLU A 45 14.93 -0.11 -53.24
N PRO A 46 15.85 0.26 -52.33
CA PRO A 46 17.00 1.11 -52.67
C PRO A 46 17.86 0.46 -53.77
N PHE A 47 18.67 1.26 -54.47
CA PHE A 47 19.60 0.70 -55.46
C PHE A 47 20.57 -0.22 -54.71
N GLY A 48 20.68 -1.46 -55.18
CA GLY A 48 21.33 -2.51 -54.41
C GLY A 48 21.71 -3.68 -55.30
N TRP A 49 22.27 -4.73 -54.68
CA TRP A 49 22.89 -5.85 -55.37
C TRP A 49 22.00 -6.51 -56.45
N ARG A 50 20.66 -6.55 -56.26
CA ARG A 50 19.71 -7.07 -57.27
C ARG A 50 19.72 -6.30 -58.59
N HIS A 51 19.95 -4.99 -58.53
CA HIS A 51 20.05 -4.14 -59.72
C HIS A 51 21.38 -4.39 -60.45
N GLY A 52 22.47 -4.55 -59.69
CA GLY A 52 23.75 -4.97 -60.25
C GLY A 52 23.67 -6.36 -60.89
N ALA A 53 23.05 -7.32 -60.22
CA ALA A 53 22.83 -8.67 -60.74
C ALA A 53 22.00 -8.67 -62.02
N LEU A 54 20.93 -7.86 -62.08
CA LEU A 54 20.11 -7.72 -63.29
C LEU A 54 20.90 -7.10 -64.46
N ALA A 55 21.68 -6.04 -64.22
CA ALA A 55 22.51 -5.43 -65.27
C ALA A 55 23.58 -6.38 -65.80
N LEU A 56 24.24 -7.11 -64.90
CA LEU A 56 25.27 -8.10 -65.25
C LEU A 56 24.66 -9.27 -66.02
N ALA A 57 23.54 -9.84 -65.55
CA ALA A 57 22.86 -10.95 -66.22
C ALA A 57 22.39 -10.58 -67.63
N ALA A 58 21.82 -9.38 -67.80
CA ALA A 58 21.40 -8.89 -69.10
C ALA A 58 22.60 -8.65 -70.03
N GLY A 59 23.60 -7.87 -69.60
CA GLY A 59 24.74 -7.52 -70.45
C GLY A 59 25.65 -8.69 -70.81
N LEU A 60 26.08 -9.46 -69.79
CA LEU A 60 26.97 -10.61 -69.98
C LEU A 60 26.26 -11.76 -70.69
N GLY A 61 24.94 -11.90 -70.52
CA GLY A 61 24.14 -12.89 -71.23
C GLY A 61 24.10 -12.64 -72.75
N VAL A 62 23.88 -11.38 -73.17
CA VAL A 62 23.93 -11.03 -74.60
C VAL A 62 25.36 -11.20 -75.14
N TRP A 63 26.36 -10.73 -74.40
CA TRP A 63 27.77 -10.86 -74.78
C TRP A 63 28.20 -12.32 -74.97
N ALA A 64 27.93 -13.19 -74.00
CA ALA A 64 28.25 -14.61 -74.08
C ALA A 64 27.54 -15.30 -75.25
N THR A 65 26.26 -14.98 -75.47
CA THR A 65 25.48 -15.54 -76.59
C THR A 65 26.10 -15.17 -77.94
N HIS A 66 26.53 -13.90 -78.10
CA HIS A 66 27.14 -13.42 -79.34
C HIS A 66 28.44 -14.16 -79.69
N PHE A 67 29.40 -14.24 -78.76
CA PHE A 67 30.70 -14.87 -79.04
C PHE A 67 30.57 -16.38 -79.30
N ILE A 68 29.69 -17.09 -78.59
CA ILE A 68 29.45 -18.52 -78.84
C ILE A 68 28.78 -18.71 -80.20
N ALA A 69 27.85 -17.83 -80.57
CA ALA A 69 27.21 -17.89 -81.88
C ALA A 69 28.17 -17.59 -83.03
N ILE A 70 29.16 -16.70 -82.84
CA ILE A 70 30.23 -16.51 -83.84
C ILE A 70 31.18 -17.70 -83.89
N LEU A 71 31.61 -18.27 -82.76
CA LEU A 71 32.41 -19.50 -82.77
C LEU A 71 31.68 -20.64 -83.49
N ALA A 72 30.34 -20.62 -83.46
CA ALA A 72 29.54 -21.53 -84.26
C ALA A 72 29.57 -21.18 -85.75
N TYR A 73 29.69 -19.91 -86.15
CA TYR A 73 29.68 -19.40 -87.55
C TYR A 73 31.08 -19.50 -88.17
N ARG A 74 31.34 -20.54 -88.96
CA ARG A 74 32.63 -20.93 -89.59
C ARG A 74 33.64 -21.59 -88.65
N PRO A 75 33.34 -22.81 -88.14
CA PRO A 75 34.28 -23.58 -87.30
C PRO A 75 35.56 -24.00 -88.04
N ASP A 76 35.60 -23.86 -89.38
CA ASP A 76 36.77 -24.06 -90.22
C ASP A 76 37.83 -22.97 -90.07
N LEU A 77 37.48 -21.79 -89.53
CA LEU A 77 38.39 -20.69 -89.28
C LEU A 77 38.86 -20.70 -87.82
N LEU A 78 40.18 -20.67 -87.60
CA LEU A 78 40.76 -20.42 -86.27
C LEU A 78 40.63 -18.92 -85.95
N LEU A 79 39.43 -18.48 -85.59
CA LEU A 79 39.18 -17.10 -85.18
C LEU A 79 39.93 -16.80 -83.87
N ARG A 80 40.72 -15.73 -83.90
CA ARG A 80 41.40 -15.18 -82.71
C ARG A 80 40.71 -13.91 -82.27
N TYR A 81 40.89 -13.56 -81.00
CA TYR A 81 40.24 -12.40 -80.41
C TYR A 81 41.24 -11.53 -79.67
N ASP A 82 41.13 -10.21 -79.87
CA ASP A 82 41.86 -9.23 -79.08
C ASP A 82 41.26 -9.20 -77.66
N PRO A 83 42.05 -9.50 -76.60
CA PRO A 83 41.53 -9.55 -75.23
C PRO A 83 41.01 -8.21 -74.73
N PHE A 84 41.56 -7.08 -75.20
CA PHE A 84 41.14 -5.76 -74.77
C PHE A 84 39.76 -5.41 -75.36
N VAL A 85 39.59 -5.50 -76.68
CA VAL A 85 38.32 -5.24 -77.36
C VAL A 85 37.23 -6.22 -76.93
N THR A 86 37.60 -7.49 -76.70
CA THR A 86 36.69 -8.51 -76.16
C THR A 86 36.19 -8.16 -74.77
N THR A 87 37.06 -7.66 -73.88
CA THR A 87 36.67 -7.18 -72.55
C THR A 87 35.83 -5.91 -72.62
N VAL A 88 36.20 -4.97 -73.51
CA VAL A 88 35.44 -3.72 -73.74
C VAL A 88 34.03 -4.03 -74.25
N SER A 89 33.86 -4.99 -75.17
CA SER A 89 32.53 -5.41 -75.64
C SER A 89 31.64 -5.96 -74.52
N ALA A 90 32.21 -6.68 -73.54
CA ALA A 90 31.46 -7.15 -72.37
C ALA A 90 30.95 -5.98 -71.51
N LEU A 91 31.81 -4.98 -71.27
CA LEU A 91 31.44 -3.76 -70.55
C LEU A 91 30.38 -2.95 -71.33
N VAL A 92 30.51 -2.84 -72.66
CA VAL A 92 29.51 -2.25 -73.54
C VAL A 92 28.17 -2.99 -73.39
N GLY A 93 28.16 -4.32 -73.34
CA GLY A 93 26.95 -5.11 -73.08
C GLY A 93 26.30 -4.76 -71.74
N VAL A 94 27.06 -4.70 -70.64
CA VAL A 94 26.55 -4.35 -69.30
C VAL A 94 26.00 -2.92 -69.26
N LEU A 95 26.68 -1.96 -69.88
CA LEU A 95 26.29 -0.56 -69.85
C LEU A 95 25.13 -0.25 -70.80
N THR A 96 25.15 -0.78 -72.02
CA THR A 96 24.16 -0.43 -73.07
C THR A 96 22.94 -1.34 -73.07
N VAL A 97 23.04 -2.57 -72.54
CA VAL A 97 21.88 -3.47 -72.37
C VAL A 97 21.47 -3.52 -70.89
N GLY A 98 22.41 -3.80 -69.99
CA GLY A 98 22.12 -4.01 -68.58
C GLY A 98 21.51 -2.79 -67.88
N VAL A 99 22.11 -1.60 -68.02
CA VAL A 99 21.60 -0.39 -67.36
C VAL A 99 20.21 0.01 -67.87
N PRO A 100 19.90 0.01 -69.17
CA PRO A 100 18.54 0.28 -69.63
C PRO A 100 17.52 -0.77 -69.16
N ILE A 101 17.89 -2.05 -69.08
CA ILE A 101 17.01 -3.09 -68.50
C ILE A 101 16.72 -2.83 -67.02
N VAL A 102 17.72 -2.41 -66.24
CA VAL A 102 17.50 -1.97 -64.86
C VAL A 102 16.58 -0.75 -64.80
N ALA A 103 16.74 0.21 -65.72
CA ALA A 103 15.91 1.40 -65.78
C ALA A 103 14.41 1.08 -65.98
N ILE A 104 14.07 0.01 -66.72
CA ILE A 104 12.69 -0.46 -66.88
C ILE A 104 12.01 -0.71 -65.52
N THR A 105 12.74 -1.29 -64.56
CA THR A 105 12.21 -1.58 -63.21
C THR A 105 11.98 -0.32 -62.36
N ARG A 106 12.65 0.80 -62.70
CA ARG A 106 12.65 2.04 -61.92
C ARG A 106 11.72 3.12 -62.49
N LEU A 107 11.60 3.19 -63.81
CA LEU A 107 10.81 4.22 -64.47
C LEU A 107 9.32 4.03 -64.20
N ARG A 108 8.65 5.12 -63.80
CA ARG A 108 7.18 5.14 -63.59
C ARG A 108 6.43 5.31 -64.91
N SER A 109 6.99 6.10 -65.82
CA SER A 109 6.37 6.40 -67.11
C SER A 109 6.38 5.17 -68.00
N HIS A 110 5.21 4.82 -68.54
CA HIS A 110 5.07 3.76 -69.55
C HIS A 110 5.94 4.04 -70.78
N ASN A 111 5.94 5.28 -71.26
CA ASN A 111 6.79 5.71 -72.38
C ASN A 111 8.28 5.62 -72.01
N GLY A 112 8.63 5.96 -70.77
CA GLY A 112 10.01 5.81 -70.27
C GLY A 112 10.49 4.36 -70.30
N ARG A 113 9.64 3.40 -69.95
CA ARG A 113 9.98 1.96 -70.03
C ARG A 113 10.14 1.49 -71.47
N ILE A 114 9.30 1.95 -72.39
CA ILE A 114 9.41 1.64 -73.82
C ILE A 114 10.74 2.17 -74.37
N VAL A 115 11.09 3.43 -74.06
CA VAL A 115 12.37 4.02 -74.48
C VAL A 115 13.55 3.27 -73.88
N ALA A 116 13.51 2.89 -72.60
CA ALA A 116 14.57 2.12 -71.96
C ALA A 116 14.73 0.72 -72.59
N ALA A 117 13.61 0.05 -72.92
CA ALA A 117 13.66 -1.25 -73.61
C ALA A 117 14.19 -1.12 -75.05
N GLY A 118 13.81 -0.07 -75.78
CA GLY A 118 14.38 0.25 -77.08
C GLY A 118 15.88 0.54 -77.01
N ALA A 119 16.32 1.31 -76.01
CA ALA A 119 17.73 1.57 -75.76
C ALA A 119 18.52 0.28 -75.48
N ALA A 120 17.95 -0.67 -74.71
CA ALA A 120 18.54 -1.99 -74.52
C ALA A 120 18.67 -2.75 -75.85
N GLY A 121 17.68 -2.65 -76.74
CA GLY A 121 17.69 -3.31 -78.06
C GLY A 121 18.76 -2.73 -78.99
N ALA A 122 18.93 -1.42 -78.98
CA ALA A 122 20.05 -0.77 -79.65
C ALA A 122 21.40 -1.16 -79.03
N GLY A 123 21.44 -1.35 -77.71
CA GLY A 123 22.61 -1.84 -76.98
C GLY A 123 23.04 -3.25 -77.38
N ILE A 124 22.08 -4.15 -77.69
CA ILE A 124 22.38 -5.50 -78.21
C ILE A 124 23.18 -5.39 -79.52
N TRP A 125 22.74 -4.54 -80.45
CA TRP A 125 23.47 -4.31 -81.69
C TRP A 125 24.82 -3.60 -81.46
N CYS A 126 24.88 -2.64 -80.54
CA CYS A 126 26.14 -1.95 -80.21
C CYS A 126 27.19 -2.94 -79.68
N MET A 127 26.80 -3.82 -78.75
CA MET A 127 27.67 -4.89 -78.26
C MET A 127 28.08 -5.83 -79.39
N HIS A 128 27.15 -6.22 -80.27
CA HIS A 128 27.44 -7.06 -81.44
C HIS A 128 28.49 -6.43 -82.38
N ALA A 129 28.32 -5.15 -82.73
CA ALA A 129 29.25 -4.44 -83.62
C ALA A 129 30.65 -4.34 -83.01
N VAL A 130 30.75 -3.99 -81.72
CA VAL A 130 32.03 -3.93 -81.00
C VAL A 130 32.64 -5.33 -80.85
N GLY A 131 31.82 -6.35 -80.58
CA GLY A 131 32.27 -7.75 -80.45
C GLY A 131 32.90 -8.28 -81.73
N ILE A 132 32.33 -7.97 -82.89
CA ILE A 132 32.90 -8.30 -84.20
C ILE A 132 34.27 -7.66 -84.42
N THR A 133 34.44 -6.39 -84.05
CA THR A 133 35.74 -5.70 -84.21
C THR A 133 36.85 -6.29 -83.34
N GLY A 134 36.50 -7.12 -82.34
CA GLY A 134 37.46 -7.84 -81.53
C GLY A 134 38.09 -9.04 -82.22
N MET A 135 37.61 -9.46 -83.39
CA MET A 135 38.18 -10.59 -84.13
C MET A 135 39.47 -10.17 -84.83
N THR A 136 40.51 -10.97 -84.66
CA THR A 136 41.80 -10.85 -85.33
C THR A 136 41.99 -11.98 -86.33
N ASP A 137 42.90 -11.80 -87.30
CA ASP A 137 43.19 -12.75 -88.39
C ASP A 137 42.03 -12.97 -89.38
N CYS A 138 41.08 -12.03 -89.42
CA CYS A 138 40.06 -11.96 -90.45
C CYS A 138 39.84 -10.51 -90.91
N ILE A 139 39.50 -10.34 -92.19
CA ILE A 139 38.94 -9.08 -92.69
C ILE A 139 37.42 -9.19 -92.58
N HIS A 140 36.83 -8.28 -91.80
CA HIS A 140 35.40 -8.16 -91.65
C HIS A 140 34.86 -6.99 -92.49
N VAL A 141 33.95 -7.27 -93.41
CA VAL A 141 33.26 -6.25 -94.20
C VAL A 141 31.82 -6.12 -93.71
N PHE A 142 31.51 -4.97 -93.09
CA PHE A 142 30.16 -4.66 -92.62
C PHE A 142 29.21 -4.34 -93.77
N SER A 143 28.11 -5.06 -93.84
CA SER A 143 26.98 -4.74 -94.69
C SER A 143 26.04 -3.77 -93.96
N TRP A 144 26.18 -2.48 -94.27
CA TRP A 144 25.35 -1.42 -93.70
C TRP A 144 23.84 -1.70 -93.76
N PRO A 145 23.26 -2.22 -94.86
CA PRO A 145 21.82 -2.49 -94.91
C PRO A 145 21.36 -3.55 -93.90
N THR A 146 22.12 -4.63 -93.74
CA THR A 146 21.75 -5.75 -92.85
C THR A 146 22.00 -5.41 -91.38
N ASN A 147 23.09 -4.69 -91.09
CA ASN A 147 23.38 -4.17 -89.76
C ASN A 147 22.37 -3.11 -89.31
N ALA A 148 21.97 -2.18 -90.20
CA ALA A 148 20.92 -1.22 -89.90
C ALA A 148 19.57 -1.93 -89.63
N ALA A 149 19.26 -2.99 -90.39
CA ALA A 149 18.07 -3.79 -90.16
C ALA A 149 18.12 -4.53 -88.81
N GLY A 150 19.29 -5.07 -88.41
CA GLY A 150 19.51 -5.71 -87.11
C GLY A 150 19.32 -4.76 -85.93
N LEU A 151 19.83 -3.53 -86.04
CA LEU A 151 19.64 -2.46 -85.05
C LEU A 151 18.16 -2.07 -84.90
N ILE A 152 17.48 -1.82 -86.02
CA ILE A 152 16.07 -1.40 -86.03
C ILE A 152 15.19 -2.52 -85.44
N MET A 153 15.37 -3.76 -85.90
CA MET A 153 14.53 -4.88 -85.47
C MET A 153 14.75 -5.24 -84.00
N GLY A 154 16.00 -5.25 -83.52
CA GLY A 154 16.30 -5.47 -82.10
C GLY A 154 15.64 -4.45 -81.18
N THR A 155 15.70 -3.17 -81.58
CA THR A 155 15.07 -2.03 -80.89
C THR A 155 13.55 -2.16 -80.85
N LEU A 156 12.91 -2.49 -81.98
CA LEU A 156 11.46 -2.66 -82.06
C LEU A 156 10.98 -3.85 -81.23
N LEU A 157 11.68 -4.98 -81.29
CA LEU A 157 11.32 -6.19 -80.53
C LEU A 157 11.36 -5.94 -79.02
N LEU A 158 12.44 -5.34 -78.48
CA LEU A 158 12.48 -5.05 -77.05
C LEU A 158 11.52 -3.94 -76.64
N SER A 159 11.27 -2.94 -77.50
CA SER A 159 10.24 -1.94 -77.24
C SER A 159 8.85 -2.58 -77.10
N SER A 160 8.54 -3.58 -77.94
CA SER A 160 7.27 -4.31 -77.90
C SER A 160 6.99 -5.02 -76.57
N TRP A 161 8.05 -5.44 -75.86
CA TRP A 161 7.94 -6.06 -74.54
C TRP A 161 7.24 -5.13 -73.53
N GLN A 162 7.53 -3.83 -73.59
CA GLN A 162 6.99 -2.84 -72.67
C GLN A 162 5.70 -2.17 -73.17
N ILE A 163 5.41 -2.22 -74.49
CA ILE A 163 4.15 -1.72 -75.07
C ILE A 163 2.97 -2.53 -74.52
N ASN A 164 3.07 -3.86 -74.46
CA ASN A 164 2.01 -4.70 -73.92
C ASN A 164 2.19 -4.96 -72.42
N ARG A 165 1.31 -4.41 -71.58
CA ARG A 165 1.34 -4.60 -70.11
C ARG A 165 1.17 -6.07 -69.68
N GLY A 166 0.49 -6.89 -70.46
CA GLY A 166 0.39 -8.34 -70.19
C GLY A 166 1.71 -9.07 -70.45
N TRP A 167 2.44 -8.66 -71.50
CA TRP A 167 3.74 -9.24 -71.86
C TRP A 167 4.83 -8.85 -70.85
N SER A 168 4.86 -7.59 -70.42
CA SER A 168 5.82 -7.11 -69.41
C SER A 168 5.65 -7.73 -68.01
N ARG A 169 4.48 -8.30 -67.71
CA ARG A 169 4.21 -9.01 -66.43
C ARG A 169 4.39 -10.52 -66.52
N SER A 170 4.53 -11.07 -67.72
CA SER A 170 4.62 -12.50 -67.94
C SER A 170 6.09 -12.91 -68.11
N ARG A 171 6.59 -13.69 -67.15
CA ARG A 171 7.95 -14.26 -67.17
C ARG A 171 8.27 -15.05 -68.45
N PRO A 172 7.43 -15.97 -68.96
CA PRO A 172 7.74 -16.70 -70.18
C PRO A 172 7.74 -15.80 -71.42
N ILE A 173 6.84 -14.81 -71.49
CA ILE A 173 6.77 -13.90 -72.64
C ILE A 173 7.96 -12.94 -72.66
N GLY A 174 8.35 -12.39 -71.51
CA GLY A 174 9.53 -11.53 -71.40
C GLY A 174 10.83 -12.27 -71.77
N CYS A 175 10.98 -13.52 -71.31
CA CYS A 175 12.09 -14.39 -71.72
C CYS A 175 12.13 -14.58 -73.24
N LEU A 176 10.98 -14.88 -73.86
CA LEU A 176 10.90 -15.11 -75.30
C LEU A 176 11.25 -13.86 -76.11
N VAL A 177 10.71 -12.69 -75.76
CA VAL A 177 10.96 -11.43 -76.47
C VAL A 177 12.42 -10.99 -76.34
N PHE A 178 13.02 -11.15 -75.16
CA PHE A 178 14.43 -10.83 -74.95
C PHE A 178 15.34 -11.75 -75.77
N ALA A 179 15.13 -13.07 -75.72
CA ALA A 179 15.88 -14.03 -76.51
C ALA A 179 15.73 -13.80 -78.03
N LEU A 180 14.49 -13.50 -78.49
CA LEU A 180 14.21 -13.24 -79.90
C LEU A 180 14.93 -11.98 -80.39
N SER A 181 14.97 -10.91 -79.58
CA SER A 181 15.71 -9.69 -79.94
C SER A 181 17.20 -9.97 -80.15
N ILE A 182 17.83 -10.74 -79.25
CA ILE A 182 19.24 -11.15 -79.38
C ILE A 182 19.46 -11.93 -80.67
N CYS A 183 18.66 -12.96 -80.90
CA CYS A 183 18.81 -13.84 -82.06
C CYS A 183 18.60 -13.09 -83.37
N VAL A 184 17.52 -12.30 -83.46
CA VAL A 184 17.18 -11.56 -84.68
C VAL A 184 18.24 -10.52 -84.99
N THR A 185 18.70 -9.74 -84.01
CA THR A 185 19.79 -8.78 -84.22
C THR A 185 21.06 -9.48 -84.68
N HIS A 186 21.44 -10.59 -84.04
CA HIS A 186 22.65 -11.31 -84.37
C HIS A 186 22.66 -11.90 -85.78
N PHE A 187 21.64 -12.69 -86.14
CA PHE A 187 21.57 -13.34 -87.45
C PHE A 187 21.33 -12.35 -88.58
N LEU A 188 20.55 -11.29 -88.35
CA LEU A 188 20.27 -10.30 -89.37
C LEU A 188 21.53 -9.51 -89.70
N SER A 189 22.27 -9.05 -88.70
CA SER A 189 23.58 -8.40 -88.90
C SER A 189 24.58 -9.31 -89.62
N LEU A 190 24.73 -10.57 -89.18
CA LEU A 190 25.66 -11.50 -89.84
C LEU A 190 25.25 -11.89 -91.27
N SER A 191 23.96 -11.85 -91.62
CA SER A 191 23.48 -12.35 -92.91
C SER A 191 24.05 -11.59 -94.13
N GLY A 192 24.51 -10.36 -93.93
CA GLY A 192 25.16 -9.56 -94.98
C GLY A 192 26.66 -9.36 -94.78
N ASP A 193 27.20 -9.73 -93.62
CA ASP A 193 28.60 -9.50 -93.29
C ASP A 193 29.48 -10.59 -93.90
N LEU A 194 30.63 -10.18 -94.46
CA LEU A 194 31.59 -11.10 -95.06
C LEU A 194 32.83 -11.18 -94.16
N VAL A 195 33.10 -12.39 -93.65
CA VAL A 195 34.29 -12.70 -92.87
C VAL A 195 35.24 -13.52 -93.74
N LEU A 196 36.34 -12.91 -94.16
CA LEU A 196 37.40 -13.58 -94.92
C LEU A 196 38.60 -13.81 -94.01
N GLY A 197 39.05 -15.07 -93.87
CA GLY A 197 40.28 -15.39 -93.13
C GLY A 197 41.50 -14.76 -93.80
N SER A 198 42.38 -14.16 -93.01
CA SER A 198 43.63 -13.55 -93.47
C SER A 198 44.80 -14.21 -92.77
N ILE A 199 45.70 -14.85 -93.52
CA ILE A 199 46.94 -15.43 -93.00
C ILE A 199 47.97 -14.30 -92.92
N ASN A 200 47.89 -13.47 -91.90
CA ASN A 200 48.95 -12.50 -91.58
C ASN A 200 49.53 -12.86 -90.21
N ASP A 201 50.80 -13.26 -90.17
CA ASP A 201 51.57 -13.49 -88.95
C ASP A 201 51.79 -12.15 -88.21
N VAL A 202 50.88 -11.80 -87.30
CA VAL A 202 51.08 -10.68 -86.36
C VAL A 202 51.54 -11.24 -85.01
N PRO A 203 52.73 -10.88 -84.50
CA PRO A 203 53.16 -11.28 -83.16
C PRO A 203 52.44 -10.42 -82.11
N GLY A 204 51.41 -10.98 -81.48
CA GLY A 204 50.65 -10.38 -80.38
C GLY A 204 50.09 -11.46 -79.45
N SER A 205 50.00 -11.15 -78.15
CA SER A 205 49.72 -12.09 -77.06
C SER A 205 48.55 -13.04 -77.33
N VAL A 206 48.86 -14.34 -77.36
CA VAL A 206 47.93 -15.44 -77.63
C VAL A 206 46.94 -15.57 -76.49
N VAL A 207 45.68 -15.20 -76.73
CA VAL A 207 44.58 -15.68 -75.90
C VAL A 207 44.28 -17.10 -76.34
N SER A 208 44.63 -18.09 -75.52
CA SER A 208 44.28 -19.48 -75.80
C SER A 208 42.75 -19.62 -75.87
N PRO A 209 42.20 -20.51 -76.72
CA PRO A 209 40.77 -20.86 -76.72
C PRO A 209 40.22 -21.19 -75.33
N GLY A 210 41.10 -21.64 -74.40
CA GLY A 210 40.77 -21.89 -73.01
C GLY A 210 40.40 -20.65 -72.18
N LEU A 211 40.96 -19.47 -72.45
CA LEU A 211 40.62 -18.24 -71.70
C LEU A 211 39.27 -17.67 -72.16
N VAL A 212 38.94 -17.77 -73.44
CA VAL A 212 37.61 -17.42 -73.97
C VAL A 212 36.55 -18.35 -73.36
N ALA A 213 36.83 -19.66 -73.30
CA ALA A 213 35.97 -20.62 -72.61
C ALA A 213 35.85 -20.36 -71.09
N ALA A 214 36.91 -19.89 -70.44
CA ALA A 214 36.89 -19.51 -69.02
C ALA A 214 36.04 -18.27 -68.77
N CYS A 215 36.16 -17.23 -69.60
CA CYS A 215 35.31 -16.04 -69.52
C CYS A 215 33.82 -16.36 -69.82
N MET A 216 33.56 -17.28 -70.75
CA MET A 216 32.21 -17.79 -71.04
C MET A 216 31.64 -18.58 -69.86
N THR A 217 32.43 -19.46 -69.25
CA THR A 217 32.03 -20.22 -68.05
C THR A 217 31.76 -19.28 -66.87
N PHE A 218 32.56 -18.22 -66.72
CA PHE A 218 32.37 -17.20 -65.70
C PHE A 218 31.06 -16.41 -65.90
N ALA A 219 30.77 -15.96 -67.12
CA ALA A 219 29.52 -15.25 -67.44
C ALA A 219 28.26 -16.11 -67.19
N VAL A 220 28.30 -17.40 -67.58
CA VAL A 220 27.22 -18.36 -67.31
C VAL A 220 27.06 -18.62 -65.81
N SER A 221 28.17 -18.78 -65.09
CA SER A 221 28.17 -19.04 -63.64
C SER A 221 27.60 -17.86 -62.84
N VAL A 222 27.95 -16.63 -63.19
CA VAL A 222 27.41 -15.40 -62.56
C VAL A 222 25.91 -15.29 -62.77
N THR A 223 25.43 -15.67 -63.96
CA THR A 223 24.00 -15.61 -64.31
C THR A 223 23.19 -16.69 -63.60
N CYS A 224 23.73 -17.91 -63.46
CA CYS A 224 23.11 -18.99 -62.69
C CYS A 224 23.10 -18.72 -61.17
N LEU A 225 24.16 -18.14 -60.61
CA LEU A 225 24.27 -17.84 -59.18
C LEU A 225 23.26 -16.77 -58.73
N GLY A 226 23.01 -15.75 -59.56
CA GLY A 226 21.99 -14.73 -59.28
C GLY A 226 20.56 -15.29 -59.19
N SER A 227 20.24 -16.29 -60.01
CA SER A 227 18.93 -16.96 -60.03
C SER A 227 18.75 -17.96 -58.87
N LEU A 228 19.83 -18.59 -58.38
CA LEU A 228 19.79 -19.48 -57.20
C LEU A 228 19.63 -18.71 -55.87
N LEU A 229 20.35 -17.60 -55.70
CA LEU A 229 20.32 -16.81 -54.45
C LEU A 229 18.98 -16.12 -54.20
N THR A 230 18.22 -15.83 -55.27
CA THR A 230 16.87 -15.24 -55.17
C THR A 230 15.80 -16.28 -54.83
N PHE A 231 15.96 -17.53 -55.31
CA PHE A 231 15.07 -18.64 -54.96
C PHE A 231 15.21 -19.07 -53.49
N ALA A 232 16.43 -19.07 -52.94
CA ALA A 232 16.69 -19.52 -51.57
C ALA A 232 16.06 -18.63 -50.48
N ARG A 233 15.98 -17.30 -50.66
CA ARG A 233 15.43 -16.37 -49.65
C ARG A 233 13.91 -16.36 -49.56
N PHE A 234 13.19 -16.71 -50.63
CA PHE A 234 11.73 -16.69 -50.62
C PHE A 234 11.13 -17.81 -49.74
N LYS A 235 11.89 -18.88 -49.50
CA LYS A 235 11.49 -19.99 -48.63
C LYS A 235 11.69 -19.65 -47.15
N THR A 236 12.79 -18.99 -46.79
CA THR A 236 13.13 -18.68 -45.38
C THR A 236 12.19 -17.65 -44.74
N THR A 237 11.78 -16.60 -45.47
CA THR A 237 10.96 -15.52 -44.88
C THR A 237 9.56 -15.99 -44.45
N ARG A 238 8.93 -16.94 -45.17
CA ARG A 238 7.59 -17.46 -44.77
C ARG A 238 7.65 -18.42 -43.59
N GLU A 239 8.75 -19.16 -43.46
CA GLU A 239 8.95 -20.09 -42.33
C GLU A 239 9.25 -19.30 -41.04
N GLU A 240 10.03 -18.22 -41.12
CA GLU A 240 10.32 -17.32 -39.99
C GLU A 240 9.07 -16.58 -39.49
N GLU A 241 8.21 -16.05 -40.39
CA GLU A 241 6.96 -15.37 -40.00
C GLU A 241 5.98 -16.32 -39.26
N ALA A 242 5.85 -17.56 -39.74
CA ALA A 242 4.97 -18.56 -39.11
C ALA A 242 5.49 -19.04 -37.74
N GLN A 243 6.81 -19.23 -37.60
CA GLN A 243 7.43 -19.56 -36.32
C GLN A 243 7.34 -18.41 -35.32
N THR A 244 7.48 -17.17 -35.80
CA THR A 244 7.35 -15.98 -34.96
C THR A 244 5.93 -15.86 -34.42
N LEU A 245 4.90 -16.01 -35.26
CA LEU A 245 3.50 -15.96 -34.82
C LEU A 245 3.19 -17.05 -33.78
N LYS A 246 3.63 -18.28 -34.02
CA LYS A 246 3.46 -19.39 -33.06
C LYS A 246 4.17 -19.11 -31.74
N SER A 247 5.41 -18.61 -31.80
CA SER A 247 6.19 -18.28 -30.59
C SER A 247 5.55 -17.14 -29.79
N VAL A 248 5.01 -16.12 -30.47
CA VAL A 248 4.27 -15.03 -29.84
C VAL A 248 3.05 -15.58 -29.11
N MET A 249 2.21 -16.40 -29.77
CA MET A 249 1.01 -16.98 -29.16
C MET A 249 1.33 -17.90 -27.95
N GLU A 250 2.41 -18.69 -28.03
CA GLU A 250 2.86 -19.57 -26.94
C GLU A 250 3.49 -18.78 -25.77
N SER A 251 4.02 -17.59 -26.02
CA SER A 251 4.59 -16.71 -24.99
C SER A 251 3.55 -15.84 -24.27
N MET A 252 2.29 -15.84 -24.71
CA MET A 252 1.23 -15.07 -24.05
C MET A 252 0.87 -15.67 -22.68
N SER A 253 0.67 -14.79 -21.69
CA SER A 253 0.23 -15.15 -20.33
C SER A 253 -1.20 -15.68 -20.27
N ASP A 254 -1.98 -15.41 -21.31
CA ASP A 254 -3.40 -15.70 -21.38
C ASP A 254 -3.62 -16.98 -22.20
N GLY A 255 -4.58 -17.80 -21.79
CA GLY A 255 -5.04 -18.92 -22.60
C GLY A 255 -5.79 -18.40 -23.81
N LEU A 256 -5.44 -18.86 -25.01
CA LEU A 256 -6.04 -18.39 -26.26
C LEU A 256 -6.67 -19.55 -27.01
N VAL A 257 -7.87 -19.32 -27.54
CA VAL A 257 -8.60 -20.22 -28.43
C VAL A 257 -9.16 -19.42 -29.61
N PHE A 258 -8.89 -19.85 -30.84
CA PHE A 258 -9.45 -19.28 -32.06
C PHE A 258 -10.35 -20.29 -32.76
N ILE A 259 -11.61 -19.90 -33.00
CA ILE A 259 -12.64 -20.70 -33.64
C ILE A 259 -13.08 -19.99 -34.91
N ASP A 260 -13.10 -20.71 -36.03
CA ASP A 260 -13.52 -20.16 -37.32
C ASP A 260 -15.05 -20.00 -37.44
N ARG A 261 -15.50 -19.36 -38.54
CA ARG A 261 -16.92 -19.15 -38.87
C ARG A 261 -17.72 -20.45 -39.00
N GLU A 262 -17.07 -21.55 -39.35
CA GLU A 262 -17.66 -22.88 -39.44
C GLU A 262 -17.75 -23.59 -38.07
N GLY A 263 -17.34 -22.91 -36.99
CA GLY A 263 -17.39 -23.45 -35.64
C GLY A 263 -16.34 -24.52 -35.39
N ARG A 264 -15.16 -24.41 -36.01
CA ARG A 264 -14.03 -25.32 -35.82
C ARG A 264 -12.87 -24.62 -35.13
N LEU A 265 -12.24 -25.34 -34.19
CA LEU A 265 -11.04 -24.92 -33.51
C LEU A 265 -9.87 -24.85 -34.51
N ARG A 266 -9.22 -23.70 -34.65
CA ARG A 266 -8.11 -23.51 -35.60
C ARG A 266 -6.77 -23.33 -34.89
N HIS A 267 -6.76 -22.53 -33.83
CA HIS A 267 -5.57 -22.31 -33.02
C HIS A 267 -5.91 -22.31 -31.53
N PHE A 268 -4.96 -22.77 -30.74
CA PHE A 268 -4.95 -22.64 -29.29
C PHE A 268 -3.49 -22.61 -28.84
N ASN A 269 -3.20 -22.02 -27.67
CA ASN A 269 -1.86 -22.04 -27.09
C ASN A 269 -1.78 -23.00 -25.89
N ARG A 270 -0.57 -23.30 -25.43
CA ARG A 270 -0.36 -24.17 -24.27
C ARG A 270 -0.99 -23.61 -22.99
N ARG A 271 -1.00 -22.29 -22.83
CA ARG A 271 -1.57 -21.65 -21.64
C ARG A 271 -3.06 -21.96 -21.45
N PHE A 272 -3.83 -22.07 -22.54
CA PHE A 272 -5.23 -22.49 -22.46
C PHE A 272 -5.37 -23.91 -21.88
N LEU A 273 -4.53 -24.84 -22.31
CA LEU A 273 -4.51 -26.21 -21.80
C LEU A 273 -4.22 -26.26 -20.30
N ASP A 274 -3.25 -25.46 -19.85
CA ASP A 274 -2.86 -25.38 -18.44
C ASP A 274 -3.99 -24.81 -17.57
N LEU A 275 -4.68 -23.75 -18.02
CA LEU A 275 -5.81 -23.15 -17.31
C LEU A 275 -7.01 -24.10 -17.20
N PHE A 276 -7.33 -24.80 -18.29
CA PHE A 276 -8.48 -25.72 -18.33
C PHE A 276 -8.12 -27.16 -17.91
N ASN A 277 -6.90 -27.39 -17.40
CA ASN A 277 -6.37 -28.69 -16.99
C ASN A 277 -6.61 -29.79 -18.05
N THR A 278 -6.41 -29.43 -19.32
CA THR A 278 -6.70 -30.29 -20.47
C THR A 278 -5.39 -30.92 -20.98
N PRO A 279 -5.31 -32.25 -21.16
CA PRO A 279 -4.11 -32.89 -21.71
C PRO A 279 -3.77 -32.39 -23.12
N VAL A 280 -2.48 -32.27 -23.43
CA VAL A 280 -1.99 -31.74 -24.72
C VAL A 280 -2.53 -32.52 -25.93
N ASP A 281 -2.74 -33.82 -25.77
CA ASP A 281 -3.20 -34.70 -26.86
C ASP A 281 -4.73 -34.78 -26.95
N ALA A 282 -5.46 -34.13 -26.03
CA ALA A 282 -6.92 -34.25 -25.95
C ALA A 282 -7.67 -33.33 -26.92
N ILE A 283 -7.05 -32.21 -27.34
CA ILE A 283 -7.62 -31.28 -28.31
C ILE A 283 -6.66 -31.03 -29.47
N GLY A 284 -7.22 -30.83 -30.67
CA GLY A 284 -6.45 -30.59 -31.88
C GLY A 284 -7.19 -29.66 -32.86
N PRO A 285 -6.47 -29.06 -33.82
CA PRO A 285 -7.09 -28.21 -34.83
C PRO A 285 -8.06 -29.02 -35.71
N GLY A 286 -9.22 -28.44 -36.00
CA GLY A 286 -10.30 -29.01 -36.82
C GLY A 286 -11.49 -29.56 -36.02
N LEU A 287 -11.37 -29.70 -34.70
CA LEU A 287 -12.47 -30.11 -33.81
C LEU A 287 -13.64 -29.12 -33.90
N THR A 288 -14.86 -29.65 -33.91
CA THR A 288 -16.08 -28.82 -33.81
C THR A 288 -16.27 -28.29 -32.39
N ILE A 289 -17.03 -27.19 -32.23
CA ILE A 289 -17.38 -26.64 -30.89
C ILE A 289 -17.91 -27.74 -29.95
N ASP A 290 -18.79 -28.62 -30.42
CA ASP A 290 -19.38 -29.68 -29.58
C ASP A 290 -18.31 -30.69 -29.12
N GLN A 291 -17.44 -31.14 -30.02
CA GLN A 291 -16.34 -32.07 -29.69
C GLN A 291 -15.31 -31.43 -28.76
N PHE A 292 -14.97 -30.17 -29.00
CA PHE A 292 -14.08 -29.40 -28.14
C PHE A 292 -14.65 -29.28 -26.73
N LEU A 293 -15.93 -28.90 -26.61
CA LEU A 293 -16.59 -28.76 -25.30
C LEU A 293 -16.80 -30.10 -24.59
N ASP A 294 -16.96 -31.21 -25.30
CA ASP A 294 -17.04 -32.54 -24.67
C ASP A 294 -15.73 -32.91 -23.96
N VAL A 295 -14.59 -32.57 -24.56
CA VAL A 295 -13.28 -32.76 -23.94
C VAL A 295 -13.13 -31.87 -22.70
N ILE A 296 -13.46 -30.59 -22.80
CA ILE A 296 -13.39 -29.65 -21.66
C ILE A 296 -14.33 -30.07 -20.54
N ALA A 297 -15.59 -30.43 -20.87
CA ALA A 297 -16.59 -30.89 -19.91
C ALA A 297 -16.12 -32.14 -19.17
N THR A 298 -15.46 -33.07 -19.86
CA THR A 298 -14.89 -34.27 -19.24
C THR A 298 -13.72 -33.93 -18.31
N CYS A 299 -12.79 -33.08 -18.73
CA CYS A 299 -11.62 -32.70 -17.93
C CYS A 299 -12.01 -31.91 -16.67
N ARG A 300 -13.06 -31.09 -16.74
CA ARG A 300 -13.53 -30.21 -15.66
C ARG A 300 -14.72 -30.76 -14.88
N GLY A 301 -15.26 -31.91 -15.25
CA GLY A 301 -16.40 -32.54 -14.57
C GLY A 301 -17.71 -31.74 -14.70
N TRP A 302 -17.97 -31.12 -15.85
CA TRP A 302 -19.19 -30.32 -16.05
C TRP A 302 -20.45 -31.18 -16.10
N ALA A 303 -21.52 -30.69 -15.49
CA ALA A 303 -22.86 -31.25 -15.67
C ALA A 303 -23.36 -31.05 -17.11
N ALA A 304 -24.23 -31.96 -17.58
CA ALA A 304 -24.78 -31.92 -18.94
C ALA A 304 -25.51 -30.60 -19.27
N GLU A 305 -26.18 -30.00 -18.28
CA GLU A 305 -26.83 -28.70 -18.41
C GLU A 305 -25.82 -27.58 -18.71
N LYS A 306 -24.71 -27.51 -17.96
CA LYS A 306 -23.67 -26.50 -18.15
C LYS A 306 -23.01 -26.64 -19.52
N ARG A 307 -22.67 -27.87 -19.94
CA ARG A 307 -22.12 -28.14 -21.28
C ARG A 307 -23.06 -27.65 -22.37
N THR A 308 -24.36 -27.90 -22.24
CA THR A 308 -25.37 -27.49 -23.22
C THR A 308 -25.51 -25.97 -23.27
N LEU A 309 -25.52 -25.31 -22.12
CA LEU A 309 -25.58 -23.85 -22.01
C LEU A 309 -24.36 -23.18 -22.67
N VAL A 310 -23.15 -23.62 -22.33
CA VAL A 310 -21.90 -23.06 -22.88
C VAL A 310 -21.79 -23.32 -24.39
N GLY A 311 -22.20 -24.51 -24.85
CA GLY A 311 -22.22 -24.83 -26.28
C GLY A 311 -23.19 -23.99 -27.09
N GLY A 312 -24.39 -23.72 -26.54
CA GLY A 312 -25.34 -22.79 -27.15
C GLY A 312 -24.77 -21.37 -27.24
N ALA A 313 -24.14 -20.90 -26.16
CA ALA A 313 -23.55 -19.57 -26.11
C ALA A 313 -22.37 -19.41 -27.08
N MET A 314 -21.42 -20.37 -27.14
CA MET A 314 -20.30 -20.33 -28.09
C MET A 314 -20.77 -20.30 -29.55
N LYS A 315 -21.77 -21.13 -29.90
CA LYS A 315 -22.34 -21.12 -31.26
C LYS A 315 -22.97 -19.79 -31.60
N GLN A 316 -23.62 -19.14 -30.62
CA GLN A 316 -24.19 -17.82 -30.80
C GLN A 316 -23.10 -16.75 -30.97
N TRP A 317 -22.03 -16.78 -30.18
CA TRP A 317 -20.92 -15.82 -30.28
C TRP A 317 -20.22 -15.85 -31.65
N VAL A 318 -20.02 -17.05 -32.22
CA VAL A 318 -19.45 -17.21 -33.57
C VAL A 318 -20.33 -16.57 -34.66
N GLN A 319 -21.66 -16.55 -34.46
CA GLN A 319 -22.61 -16.06 -35.47
C GLN A 319 -22.90 -14.57 -35.37
N LEU A 320 -22.89 -14.01 -34.15
CA LEU A 320 -23.32 -12.63 -33.90
C LEU A 320 -22.19 -11.59 -34.00
N ASP A 321 -20.93 -12.01 -34.18
CA ASP A 321 -19.76 -11.11 -34.19
C ASP A 321 -19.70 -10.19 -32.94
N ASP A 322 -20.16 -10.68 -31.78
CA ASP A 322 -20.23 -9.88 -30.54
C ASP A 322 -18.94 -9.96 -29.72
N ASP A 323 -18.49 -8.78 -29.28
CA ASP A 323 -17.40 -8.64 -28.32
C ASP A 323 -17.95 -8.55 -26.89
N PHE A 324 -17.34 -9.27 -25.96
CA PHE A 324 -17.69 -9.15 -24.54
C PHE A 324 -16.51 -9.51 -23.64
N ASP A 325 -16.57 -9.01 -22.41
CA ASP A 325 -15.70 -9.40 -21.31
C ASP A 325 -16.59 -9.92 -20.17
N ARG A 326 -16.26 -11.10 -19.64
CA ARG A 326 -16.99 -11.72 -18.51
C ARG A 326 -16.02 -12.36 -17.54
N GLU A 327 -16.27 -12.16 -16.26
CA GLU A 327 -15.66 -12.97 -15.21
C GLU A 327 -16.49 -14.24 -15.01
N CYS A 328 -15.81 -15.36 -14.88
CA CYS A 328 -16.42 -16.66 -14.69
C CYS A 328 -15.72 -17.33 -13.50
N GLU A 329 -16.50 -17.67 -12.48
CA GLU A 329 -16.03 -18.53 -11.40
C GLU A 329 -16.02 -19.98 -11.88
N MET A 330 -14.88 -20.62 -11.64
CA MET A 330 -14.54 -21.95 -12.10
C MET A 330 -14.73 -22.97 -10.97
N GLU A 331 -14.92 -24.25 -11.31
CA GLU A 331 -15.25 -25.32 -10.35
C GLU A 331 -14.18 -25.56 -9.28
N ASP A 332 -12.94 -25.17 -9.56
CA ASP A 332 -11.78 -25.21 -8.67
C ASP A 332 -11.67 -23.97 -7.77
N GLY A 333 -12.69 -23.09 -7.75
CA GLY A 333 -12.74 -21.87 -6.94
C GLY A 333 -11.88 -20.72 -7.49
N ARG A 334 -11.37 -20.86 -8.73
CA ARG A 334 -10.63 -19.80 -9.42
C ARG A 334 -11.57 -18.88 -10.19
N THR A 335 -11.19 -17.63 -10.36
CA THR A 335 -11.92 -16.66 -11.17
C THR A 335 -11.13 -16.40 -12.44
N TYR A 336 -11.70 -16.74 -13.61
CA TYR A 336 -11.09 -16.41 -14.89
C TYR A 336 -11.82 -15.26 -15.55
N GLN A 337 -11.05 -14.31 -16.08
CA GLN A 337 -11.55 -13.28 -16.98
C GLN A 337 -11.52 -13.83 -18.40
N MET A 338 -12.70 -13.99 -19.00
CA MET A 338 -12.89 -14.42 -20.38
C MET A 338 -13.20 -13.21 -21.26
N GLN A 339 -12.43 -13.03 -22.32
CA GLN A 339 -12.70 -12.00 -23.33
C GLN A 339 -12.98 -12.68 -24.67
N CYS A 340 -14.03 -12.24 -25.34
CA CYS A 340 -14.36 -12.62 -26.70
C CYS A 340 -14.13 -11.44 -27.62
N ARG A 341 -13.37 -11.65 -28.70
CA ARG A 341 -13.15 -10.67 -29.77
C ARG A 341 -13.46 -11.30 -31.11
N SER A 342 -14.38 -10.69 -31.87
CA SER A 342 -14.70 -11.12 -33.22
C SER A 342 -13.64 -10.65 -34.22
N ILE A 343 -13.27 -11.52 -35.16
CA ILE A 343 -12.44 -11.17 -36.31
C ILE A 343 -13.33 -11.20 -37.55
N PRO A 344 -13.56 -10.04 -38.20
CA PRO A 344 -14.45 -9.95 -39.36
C PRO A 344 -14.11 -10.98 -40.44
N ARG A 345 -15.11 -11.76 -40.84
CA ARG A 345 -15.04 -12.83 -41.86
C ARG A 345 -14.10 -14.00 -41.52
N GLN A 346 -13.59 -14.11 -40.29
CA GLN A 346 -12.67 -15.20 -39.91
C GLN A 346 -13.18 -16.04 -38.74
N GLY A 347 -13.87 -15.46 -37.75
CA GLY A 347 -14.37 -16.18 -36.59
C GLY A 347 -14.21 -15.38 -35.29
N ILE A 348 -14.01 -16.06 -34.16
CA ILE A 348 -13.84 -15.42 -32.85
C ILE A 348 -12.55 -15.89 -32.16
N VAL A 349 -11.94 -15.00 -31.39
CA VAL A 349 -10.85 -15.31 -30.46
C VAL A 349 -11.38 -15.21 -29.05
N LEU A 350 -11.18 -16.26 -28.26
CA LEU A 350 -11.43 -16.29 -26.83
C LEU A 350 -10.10 -16.25 -26.10
N THR A 351 -9.95 -15.31 -25.17
CA THR A 351 -8.82 -15.26 -24.25
C THR A 351 -9.28 -15.48 -22.82
N PHE A 352 -8.44 -16.15 -22.03
CA PHE A 352 -8.71 -16.52 -20.66
C PHE A 352 -7.52 -16.12 -19.78
N ASN A 353 -7.76 -15.29 -18.78
CA ASN A 353 -6.75 -14.90 -17.80
C ASN A 353 -7.19 -15.30 -16.38
N ASP A 354 -6.28 -15.85 -15.58
CA ASP A 354 -6.53 -16.22 -14.18
C ASP A 354 -6.34 -14.98 -13.30
N VAL A 355 -7.46 -14.37 -12.88
CA VAL A 355 -7.48 -13.15 -12.06
C VAL A 355 -7.72 -13.44 -10.58
N SER A 356 -7.57 -14.71 -10.18
CA SER A 356 -7.88 -15.15 -8.80
C SER A 356 -6.94 -14.52 -7.76
N ALA A 357 -5.68 -14.26 -8.13
CA ALA A 357 -4.71 -13.65 -7.23
C ALA A 357 -5.01 -12.16 -7.03
N GLU A 358 -5.29 -11.45 -8.13
CA GLU A 358 -5.69 -10.05 -8.15
C GLU A 358 -7.00 -9.84 -7.38
N ARG A 359 -7.98 -10.72 -7.58
CA ARG A 359 -9.26 -10.65 -6.87
C ARG A 359 -9.09 -10.84 -5.36
N ARG A 360 -8.36 -11.88 -4.94
CA ARG A 360 -8.05 -12.09 -3.52
C ARG A 360 -7.24 -10.94 -2.93
N ALA A 361 -6.31 -10.38 -3.69
CA ALA A 361 -5.55 -9.21 -3.26
C ALA A 361 -6.44 -7.98 -3.11
N LEU A 362 -7.37 -7.75 -4.02
CA LEU A 362 -8.33 -6.66 -3.96
C LEU A 362 -9.29 -6.83 -2.77
N ASP A 363 -9.86 -8.01 -2.58
CA ASP A 363 -10.75 -8.31 -1.46
C ASP A 363 -10.01 -8.16 -0.11
N ASN A 364 -8.76 -8.63 -0.04
CA ASN A 364 -7.90 -8.42 1.13
C ASN A 364 -7.58 -6.94 1.34
N LEU A 365 -7.30 -6.17 0.28
CA LEU A 365 -7.07 -4.72 0.38
C LEU A 365 -8.33 -4.00 0.88
N THR A 366 -9.51 -4.37 0.39
CA THR A 366 -10.79 -3.82 0.85
C THR A 366 -11.03 -4.18 2.31
N HIS A 367 -10.76 -5.42 2.72
CA HIS A 367 -10.87 -5.83 4.11
C HIS A 367 -9.89 -5.06 5.02
N LEU A 368 -8.61 -4.98 4.66
CA LEU A 368 -7.58 -4.22 5.39
C LEU A 368 -7.85 -2.71 5.43
N ALA A 369 -8.52 -2.17 4.41
CA ALA A 369 -8.91 -0.77 4.39
C ALA A 369 -9.91 -0.41 5.51
N TYR A 370 -10.70 -1.37 5.99
CA TYR A 370 -11.80 -1.16 6.93
C TYR A 370 -11.71 -1.96 8.24
N HIS A 371 -10.76 -2.88 8.36
CA HIS A 371 -10.58 -3.74 9.54
C HIS A 371 -9.17 -3.64 10.14
N ASP A 372 -9.07 -3.83 11.45
CA ASP A 372 -7.83 -3.97 12.20
C ASP A 372 -7.29 -5.40 12.00
N PRO A 373 -6.03 -5.58 11.54
CA PRO A 373 -5.49 -6.89 11.19
C PRO A 373 -5.25 -7.80 12.41
N LEU A 374 -5.14 -7.23 13.62
CA LEU A 374 -4.90 -8.01 14.83
C LEU A 374 -6.22 -8.53 15.42
N THR A 375 -7.18 -7.63 15.66
CA THR A 375 -8.41 -7.95 16.39
C THR A 375 -9.57 -8.33 15.49
N GLY A 376 -9.51 -8.04 14.18
CA GLY A 376 -10.61 -8.24 13.23
C GLY A 376 -11.74 -7.20 13.35
N LEU A 377 -11.71 -6.33 14.38
CA LEU A 377 -12.63 -5.21 14.55
C LEU A 377 -12.52 -4.23 13.39
N ARG A 378 -13.47 -3.30 13.29
CA ARG A 378 -13.34 -2.17 12.37
C ARG A 378 -12.12 -1.33 12.75
N ASN A 379 -11.47 -0.69 11.78
CA ASN A 379 -10.33 0.18 12.06
C ASN A 379 -10.77 1.65 12.28
N ARG A 380 -9.80 2.48 12.64
CA ARG A 380 -9.98 3.94 12.82
C ARG A 380 -10.64 4.63 11.63
N ARG A 381 -10.34 4.21 10.39
CA ARG A 381 -10.93 4.81 9.18
C ARG A 381 -12.42 4.49 9.11
N ALA A 382 -12.78 3.22 9.32
CA ALA A 382 -14.17 2.76 9.32
C ALA A 382 -15.00 3.48 10.40
N LEU A 383 -14.45 3.69 11.60
CA LEU A 383 -15.10 4.47 12.66
C LEU A 383 -15.41 5.90 12.23
N ARG A 384 -14.45 6.58 11.57
CA ARG A 384 -14.64 7.95 11.10
C ARG A 384 -15.79 8.03 10.09
N GLU A 385 -15.78 7.14 9.09
CA GLU A 385 -16.82 7.10 8.05
C GLU A 385 -18.20 6.77 8.63
N GLU A 386 -18.31 5.81 9.54
CA GLU A 386 -19.58 5.48 10.22
C GLU A 386 -20.09 6.63 11.10
N LYS A 387 -19.20 7.27 11.86
CA LYS A 387 -19.52 8.43 12.70
C LYS A 387 -20.06 9.59 11.85
N GLU A 388 -19.37 9.93 10.75
CA GLU A 388 -19.80 10.97 9.81
C GLU A 388 -21.16 10.63 9.17
N ALA A 389 -21.37 9.37 8.79
CA ALA A 389 -22.65 8.91 8.24
C ALA A 389 -23.80 9.06 9.25
N ARG A 390 -23.63 8.65 10.52
CA ARG A 390 -24.67 8.77 11.55
C ARG A 390 -24.99 10.22 11.91
N ILE A 391 -23.97 11.08 11.95
CA ILE A 391 -24.14 12.53 12.15
C ILE A 391 -24.90 13.13 10.97
N GLY A 392 -24.56 12.76 9.73
CA GLY A 392 -25.28 13.21 8.53
C GLY A 392 -26.75 12.78 8.48
N LEU A 393 -27.08 11.63 9.08
CA LEU A 393 -28.46 11.16 9.25
C LEU A 393 -29.21 11.86 10.40
N GLY A 394 -28.53 12.62 11.27
CA GLY A 394 -29.13 13.31 12.41
C GLY A 394 -29.74 12.38 13.46
N LYS A 395 -29.35 11.09 13.50
CA LYS A 395 -29.84 10.13 14.49
C LYS A 395 -29.02 10.25 15.77
N PRO A 396 -29.65 10.32 16.97
CA PRO A 396 -28.90 10.36 18.22
C PRO A 396 -28.21 9.02 18.48
N PHE A 397 -26.96 9.08 18.95
CA PHE A 397 -26.16 7.92 19.35
C PHE A 397 -25.17 8.32 20.45
N SER A 398 -24.55 7.34 21.10
CA SER A 398 -23.45 7.57 22.04
C SER A 398 -22.13 7.02 21.49
N LEU A 399 -21.07 7.81 21.65
CA LEU A 399 -19.68 7.41 21.41
C LEU A 399 -19.04 7.03 22.74
N LEU A 400 -18.58 5.79 22.86
CA LEU A 400 -17.82 5.30 24.00
C LEU A 400 -16.37 5.10 23.55
N LEU A 401 -15.43 5.76 24.23
CA LEU A 401 -14.00 5.53 24.04
C LEU A 401 -13.47 4.73 25.23
N ILE A 402 -12.83 3.62 24.93
CA ILE A 402 -12.33 2.63 25.89
C ILE A 402 -10.80 2.62 25.78
N ASP A 403 -10.14 2.62 26.93
CA ASP A 403 -8.70 2.43 27.05
C ASP A 403 -8.43 1.32 28.05
N LEU A 404 -7.56 0.37 27.68
CA LEU A 404 -7.16 -0.71 28.60
C LEU A 404 -6.13 -0.18 29.60
N ASP A 405 -6.54 -0.13 30.87
CA ASP A 405 -5.72 0.37 31.96
C ASP A 405 -4.46 -0.49 32.14
N ASP A 406 -3.31 0.18 32.31
CA ASP A 406 -2.00 -0.45 32.53
C ASP A 406 -1.57 -1.45 31.42
N PHE A 407 -2.14 -1.37 30.20
CA PHE A 407 -1.80 -2.28 29.10
C PHE A 407 -0.30 -2.29 28.76
N LYS A 408 0.34 -1.11 28.79
CA LYS A 408 1.80 -1.00 28.63
C LYS A 408 2.55 -1.84 29.67
N ARG A 409 2.10 -1.85 30.93
CA ARG A 409 2.74 -2.65 32.00
C ARG A 409 2.61 -4.15 31.74
N ILE A 410 1.51 -4.58 31.12
CA ILE A 410 1.33 -5.98 30.69
C ILE A 410 2.33 -6.32 29.58
N ASN A 411 2.48 -5.45 28.58
CA ASN A 411 3.47 -5.63 27.52
C ASN A 411 4.90 -5.65 28.05
N ASP A 412 5.24 -4.71 28.94
CA ASP A 412 6.59 -4.60 29.52
C ASP A 412 6.92 -5.81 30.42
N ALA A 413 5.92 -6.38 31.12
CA ALA A 413 6.11 -7.51 32.01
C ALA A 413 6.10 -8.88 31.29
N TYR A 414 5.29 -9.04 30.24
CA TYR A 414 4.99 -10.35 29.64
C TYR A 414 5.23 -10.42 28.13
N GLY A 415 5.60 -9.31 27.49
CA GLY A 415 5.87 -9.22 26.06
C GLY A 415 4.63 -8.90 25.22
N HIS A 416 4.88 -8.37 24.02
CA HIS A 416 3.82 -7.93 23.09
C HIS A 416 2.88 -9.04 22.64
N ALA A 417 3.35 -10.28 22.50
CA ALA A 417 2.49 -11.41 22.08
C ALA A 417 1.34 -11.69 23.08
N VAL A 418 1.61 -11.52 24.38
CA VAL A 418 0.59 -11.66 25.44
C VAL A 418 -0.40 -10.50 25.38
N GLY A 419 0.10 -9.27 25.15
CA GLY A 419 -0.76 -8.10 24.95
C GLY A 419 -1.64 -8.21 23.71
N ASP A 420 -1.11 -8.72 22.61
CA ASP A 420 -1.85 -8.96 21.37
C ASP A 420 -2.98 -9.99 21.58
N THR A 421 -2.69 -11.06 22.30
CA THR A 421 -3.71 -12.07 22.68
C THR A 421 -4.78 -11.48 23.58
N LEU A 422 -4.39 -10.58 24.51
CA LEU A 422 -5.34 -9.85 25.36
C LEU A 422 -6.25 -8.95 24.52
N LEU A 423 -5.71 -8.24 23.53
CA LEU A 423 -6.51 -7.40 22.63
C LEU A 423 -7.51 -8.21 21.80
N ILE A 424 -7.11 -9.38 21.31
CA ILE A 424 -8.01 -10.31 20.61
C ILE A 424 -9.13 -10.78 21.55
N HIS A 425 -8.81 -11.12 22.80
CA HIS A 425 -9.81 -11.51 23.78
C HIS A 425 -10.79 -10.36 24.10
N VAL A 426 -10.29 -9.14 24.33
CA VAL A 426 -11.13 -7.96 24.57
C VAL A 426 -12.05 -7.69 23.39
N ALA A 427 -11.55 -7.80 22.16
CA ALA A 427 -12.37 -7.64 20.96
C ALA A 427 -13.51 -8.66 20.91
N ALA A 428 -13.22 -9.94 21.18
CA ALA A 428 -14.24 -10.99 21.20
C ALA A 428 -15.30 -10.77 22.28
N GLU A 429 -14.88 -10.37 23.50
CA GLU A 429 -15.82 -10.04 24.59
C GLU A 429 -16.72 -8.88 24.23
N LEU A 430 -16.18 -7.80 23.66
CA LEU A 430 -16.96 -6.64 23.22
C LEU A 430 -17.96 -7.01 22.12
N THR A 431 -17.54 -7.77 21.10
CA THR A 431 -18.45 -8.22 20.03
C THR A 431 -19.55 -9.14 20.56
N SER A 432 -19.29 -9.93 21.59
CA SER A 432 -20.31 -10.81 22.19
C SER A 432 -21.32 -10.08 23.10
N LEU A 433 -20.89 -8.98 23.72
CA LEU A 433 -21.70 -8.17 24.63
C LEU A 433 -22.67 -7.24 23.91
N LEU A 434 -22.26 -6.74 22.75
CA LEU A 434 -22.96 -5.66 22.06
C LEU A 434 -24.01 -6.22 21.09
N PRO A 435 -25.17 -5.56 20.93
CA PRO A 435 -26.14 -5.94 19.92
C PRO A 435 -25.61 -5.76 18.49
N ASP A 436 -26.20 -6.49 17.53
CA ASP A 436 -25.78 -6.52 16.12
C ASP A 436 -25.76 -5.14 15.41
N ASP A 437 -26.46 -4.14 15.95
CA ASP A 437 -26.51 -2.76 15.43
C ASP A 437 -25.36 -1.85 15.91
N SER A 438 -24.57 -2.34 16.86
CA SER A 438 -23.47 -1.60 17.48
C SER A 438 -22.21 -1.65 16.64
N PHE A 439 -21.52 -0.52 16.53
CA PHE A 439 -20.29 -0.42 15.74
C PHE A 439 -19.07 -0.40 16.65
N VAL A 440 -18.17 -1.37 16.52
CA VAL A 440 -16.96 -1.49 17.34
C VAL A 440 -15.73 -1.36 16.47
N ALA A 441 -14.82 -0.47 16.86
CA ALA A 441 -13.57 -0.25 16.15
C ALA A 441 -12.37 -0.13 17.08
N ARG A 442 -11.22 -0.65 16.65
CA ARG A 442 -9.94 -0.38 17.30
C ARG A 442 -9.30 0.85 16.66
N MET A 443 -8.94 1.82 17.50
CA MET A 443 -8.34 3.09 17.07
C MET A 443 -6.83 2.97 16.88
N GLY A 444 -6.20 2.13 17.71
CA GLY A 444 -4.77 1.85 17.72
C GLY A 444 -4.32 1.50 19.14
N GLY A 445 -3.21 0.77 19.30
CA GLY A 445 -2.71 0.39 20.62
C GLY A 445 -3.77 -0.35 21.46
N ASP A 446 -4.08 0.20 22.62
CA ASP A 446 -5.08 -0.19 23.62
C ASP A 446 -6.42 0.58 23.54
N GLU A 447 -6.59 1.43 22.53
CA GLU A 447 -7.77 2.27 22.37
C GLU A 447 -8.84 1.60 21.47
N ILE A 448 -10.06 1.50 21.99
CA ILE A 448 -11.23 0.95 21.31
C ILE A 448 -12.37 1.96 21.38
N ALA A 449 -13.15 2.07 20.32
CA ALA A 449 -14.31 2.94 20.24
C ALA A 449 -15.57 2.14 19.90
N ILE A 450 -16.67 2.48 20.55
CA ILE A 450 -18.00 1.92 20.28
C ILE A 450 -18.95 3.05 19.92
N ILE A 451 -19.71 2.87 18.84
CA ILE A 451 -20.88 3.69 18.54
C ILE A 451 -22.14 2.90 18.89
N ALA A 452 -22.74 3.27 20.02
CA ALA A 452 -23.90 2.62 20.60
C ALA A 452 -25.19 3.40 20.29
N THR A 453 -26.31 2.69 20.13
CA THR A 453 -27.64 3.30 19.93
C THR A 453 -28.29 3.74 21.26
N GLN A 454 -27.80 3.22 22.38
CA GLN A 454 -28.19 3.61 23.73
C GLN A 454 -27.75 5.06 24.02
N LEU A 455 -28.55 5.78 24.82
CA LEU A 455 -28.35 7.19 25.15
C LEU A 455 -28.46 7.41 26.66
N GLY A 456 -27.80 8.45 27.16
CA GLY A 456 -27.89 8.86 28.57
C GLY A 456 -27.58 7.72 29.53
N ASP A 457 -28.45 7.50 30.52
CA ASP A 457 -28.26 6.46 31.55
C ASP A 457 -28.14 5.04 30.97
N ALA A 458 -28.79 4.76 29.84
CA ALA A 458 -28.65 3.47 29.17
C ALA A 458 -27.26 3.27 28.56
N ALA A 459 -26.63 4.33 28.05
CA ALA A 459 -25.24 4.28 27.57
C ALA A 459 -24.26 4.11 28.74
N THR A 460 -24.53 4.77 29.87
CA THR A 460 -23.75 4.60 31.11
C THR A 460 -23.85 3.17 31.64
N ALA A 461 -25.05 2.59 31.71
CA ALA A 461 -25.26 1.22 32.15
C ALA A 461 -24.56 0.19 31.22
N LEU A 462 -24.56 0.43 29.92
CA LEU A 462 -23.80 -0.38 28.96
C LEU A 462 -22.29 -0.27 29.23
N ALA A 463 -21.77 0.94 29.43
CA ALA A 463 -20.36 1.15 29.73
C ALA A 463 -19.94 0.50 31.06
N ASP A 464 -20.74 0.60 32.11
CA ASP A 464 -20.48 -0.08 33.39
C ASP A 464 -20.47 -1.60 33.23
N THR A 465 -21.37 -2.14 32.41
CA THR A 465 -21.38 -3.58 32.07
C THR A 465 -20.09 -4.00 31.36
N ILE A 466 -19.61 -3.18 30.42
CA ILE A 466 -18.35 -3.41 29.72
C ILE A 466 -17.17 -3.37 30.71
N VAL A 467 -17.12 -2.38 31.60
CA VAL A 467 -16.06 -2.26 32.62
C VAL A 467 -16.02 -3.51 33.49
N VAL A 468 -17.17 -3.97 34.01
CA VAL A 468 -17.25 -5.16 34.85
C VAL A 468 -16.81 -6.41 34.07
N ARG A 469 -17.28 -6.57 32.82
CA ARG A 469 -16.96 -7.74 32.01
C ARG A 469 -15.48 -7.82 31.66
N LEU A 470 -14.89 -6.70 31.22
CA LEU A 470 -13.48 -6.61 30.86
C LEU A 470 -12.56 -6.62 32.08
N SER A 471 -13.09 -6.43 33.29
CA SER A 471 -12.32 -6.57 34.54
C SER A 471 -12.23 -8.01 35.06
N ALA A 472 -12.88 -8.97 34.40
CA ALA A 472 -12.82 -10.36 34.79
C ALA A 472 -11.41 -10.96 34.58
N PRO A 473 -10.92 -11.84 35.47
CA PRO A 473 -9.63 -12.49 35.28
C PRO A 473 -9.61 -13.34 34.01
N VAL A 474 -8.60 -13.15 33.15
CA VAL A 474 -8.39 -13.93 31.93
C VAL A 474 -7.12 -14.77 32.05
N ILE A 475 -7.13 -15.98 31.48
CA ILE A 475 -5.96 -16.86 31.42
C ILE A 475 -5.37 -16.81 30.01
N ILE A 476 -4.13 -16.34 29.88
CA ILE A 476 -3.36 -16.27 28.63
C ILE A 476 -2.01 -16.91 28.89
N ASP A 477 -1.62 -17.92 28.09
CA ASP A 477 -0.37 -18.69 28.27
C ASP A 477 -0.16 -19.20 29.72
N GLU A 478 -1.20 -19.80 30.30
CA GLU A 478 -1.26 -20.30 31.70
C GLU A 478 -1.10 -19.23 32.79
N ARG A 479 -1.12 -17.94 32.42
CA ARG A 479 -1.01 -16.80 33.35
C ARG A 479 -2.35 -16.16 33.58
N ARG A 480 -2.65 -15.85 34.84
CA ARG A 480 -3.84 -15.10 35.23
C ARG A 480 -3.57 -13.60 35.13
N LEU A 481 -4.24 -12.93 34.19
CA LEU A 481 -4.22 -11.47 34.05
C LEU A 481 -5.50 -10.88 34.63
N LEU A 482 -5.38 -9.66 35.17
CA LEU A 482 -6.49 -8.85 35.67
C LEU A 482 -6.56 -7.56 34.84
N PRO A 483 -7.10 -7.62 33.61
CA PRO A 483 -7.29 -6.44 32.80
C PRO A 483 -8.25 -5.46 33.49
N GLY A 484 -8.12 -4.17 33.17
CA GLY A 484 -9.06 -3.14 33.56
C GLY A 484 -9.26 -2.21 32.37
N CYS A 485 -10.35 -1.47 32.34
CA CYS A 485 -10.55 -0.45 31.32
C CYS A 485 -11.22 0.80 31.89
N SER A 486 -10.83 1.95 31.35
CA SER A 486 -11.50 3.22 31.57
C SER A 486 -12.33 3.58 30.34
N ILE A 487 -13.53 4.12 30.54
CA ILE A 487 -14.45 4.45 29.44
C ILE A 487 -14.91 5.91 29.54
N GLY A 488 -14.74 6.68 28.47
CA GLY A 488 -15.35 7.99 28.28
C GLY A 488 -16.58 7.92 27.39
N ILE A 489 -17.69 8.52 27.81
CA ILE A 489 -18.96 8.48 27.06
C ILE A 489 -19.34 9.89 26.62
N ALA A 490 -19.64 10.09 25.34
CA ALA A 490 -20.23 11.32 24.83
C ALA A 490 -21.48 11.03 23.99
N GLY A 491 -22.59 11.69 24.31
CA GLY A 491 -23.80 11.65 23.50
C GLY A 491 -23.73 12.64 22.33
N PHE A 492 -24.17 12.19 21.16
CA PHE A 492 -24.43 13.07 20.03
C PHE A 492 -25.82 13.70 20.15
N ALA A 493 -25.87 15.04 20.16
CA ALA A 493 -27.07 15.86 20.09
C ALA A 493 -27.03 16.74 18.83
N ASN A 494 -28.19 17.29 18.43
CA ASN A 494 -28.37 18.06 17.20
C ASN A 494 -27.61 19.40 17.22
N ASP A 495 -26.30 19.39 16.94
CA ASP A 495 -25.40 20.56 16.74
C ASP A 495 -23.91 20.20 16.84
N LEU A 496 -23.54 19.02 17.33
CA LEU A 496 -22.12 18.65 17.48
C LEU A 496 -21.45 18.32 16.14
N THR A 497 -20.19 18.75 15.98
CA THR A 497 -19.33 18.26 14.91
C THR A 497 -18.72 16.90 15.28
N PRO A 498 -18.29 16.08 14.30
CA PRO A 498 -17.62 14.81 14.57
C PRO A 498 -16.37 14.93 15.46
N ASP A 499 -15.66 16.05 15.36
CA ASP A 499 -14.44 16.33 16.14
C ASP A 499 -14.77 16.76 17.58
N GLU A 500 -15.81 17.59 17.76
CA GLU A 500 -16.28 18.00 19.08
C GLU A 500 -16.82 16.79 19.87
N LEU A 501 -17.54 15.87 19.22
CA LEU A 501 -17.99 14.64 19.86
C LEU A 501 -16.82 13.77 20.34
N MET A 502 -15.78 13.62 19.51
CA MET A 502 -14.57 12.88 19.86
C MET A 502 -13.87 13.53 21.07
N LYS A 503 -13.69 14.85 21.03
CA LYS A 503 -13.06 15.63 22.10
C LYS A 503 -13.82 15.49 23.43
N ARG A 504 -15.15 15.47 23.40
CA ARG A 504 -15.99 15.23 24.59
C ARG A 504 -15.79 13.83 25.16
N ALA A 505 -15.73 12.80 24.30
CA ALA A 505 -15.47 11.45 24.76
C ALA A 505 -14.06 11.30 25.35
N ASP A 506 -13.04 11.92 24.76
CA ASP A 506 -11.67 11.95 25.28
C ASP A 506 -11.58 12.64 26.65
N MET A 507 -12.21 13.81 26.80
CA MET A 507 -12.26 14.51 28.09
C MET A 507 -12.93 13.66 29.17
N ALA A 508 -13.99 12.95 28.81
CA ALA A 508 -14.68 12.04 29.72
C ALA A 508 -13.81 10.82 30.08
N LEU A 509 -13.08 10.26 29.10
CA LEU A 509 -12.15 9.15 29.32
C LEU A 509 -10.98 9.56 30.23
N TYR A 510 -10.43 10.76 30.02
CA TYR A 510 -9.40 11.32 30.90
C TYR A 510 -9.91 11.46 32.34
N GLU A 511 -11.13 11.99 32.52
CA GLU A 511 -11.78 12.10 33.82
C GLU A 511 -12.00 10.71 34.48
N ALA A 512 -12.36 9.68 33.70
CA ALA A 512 -12.47 8.30 34.19
C ALA A 512 -11.13 7.79 34.72
N LYS A 513 -10.04 7.98 33.96
CA LYS A 513 -8.69 7.56 34.38
C LYS A 513 -8.26 8.28 35.66
N ARG A 514 -8.53 9.59 35.77
CA ARG A 514 -8.15 10.39 36.94
C ARG A 514 -8.89 9.95 38.20
N ARG A 515 -10.18 9.63 38.11
CA ARG A 515 -11.00 9.19 39.26
C ARG A 515 -10.68 7.77 39.76
N GLY A 516 -9.52 7.22 39.44
CA GLY A 516 -9.06 5.91 39.90
C GLY A 516 -9.11 4.79 38.86
N ARG A 517 -9.31 5.11 37.58
CA ARG A 517 -9.43 4.14 36.46
C ARG A 517 -10.57 3.13 36.68
N ARG A 518 -10.67 2.10 35.82
CA ARG A 518 -11.64 0.99 35.94
C ARG A 518 -13.09 1.44 36.11
N ARG A 519 -13.50 2.44 35.34
CA ARG A 519 -14.84 3.03 35.42
C ARG A 519 -15.25 3.69 34.12
N ALA A 520 -16.56 3.85 33.97
CA ALA A 520 -17.13 4.69 32.94
C ALA A 520 -17.40 6.10 33.47
N GLN A 521 -17.22 7.11 32.62
CA GLN A 521 -17.50 8.49 32.93
C GLN A 521 -18.26 9.12 31.76
N PRO A 522 -19.50 9.59 31.97
CA PRO A 522 -20.19 10.38 30.97
C PRO A 522 -19.66 11.81 30.94
N TYR A 523 -19.62 12.38 29.73
CA TYR A 523 -19.40 13.79 29.52
C TYR A 523 -20.60 14.58 30.07
N VAL A 524 -20.32 15.50 31.00
CA VAL A 524 -21.31 16.41 31.56
C VAL A 524 -20.98 17.83 31.16
N SER A 525 -22.02 18.67 31.01
CA SER A 525 -21.82 20.11 30.76
C SER A 525 -20.95 20.74 31.86
N GLY A 526 -20.02 21.61 31.48
CA GLY A 526 -19.04 22.19 32.40
C GLY A 526 -17.76 21.36 32.57
N LEU A 527 -17.65 20.14 32.02
CA LEU A 527 -16.45 19.32 32.20
C LEU A 527 -15.22 19.95 31.53
N ALA A 528 -15.36 20.51 30.33
CA ALA A 528 -14.27 21.17 29.63
C ALA A 528 -13.70 22.35 30.43
N GLU A 529 -14.58 23.20 30.96
CA GLU A 529 -14.23 24.34 31.78
C GLU A 529 -13.52 23.91 33.07
N ARG A 530 -14.02 22.85 33.73
CA ARG A 530 -13.37 22.29 34.94
C ARG A 530 -11.98 21.73 34.66
N LEU A 531 -11.79 21.06 33.52
CA LEU A 531 -10.47 20.54 33.14
C LEU A 531 -9.47 21.67 32.88
N VAL A 532 -9.90 22.76 32.21
CA VAL A 532 -9.07 23.96 32.00
C VAL A 532 -8.75 24.65 33.33
N GLU A 533 -9.75 24.88 34.18
CA GLU A 533 -9.54 25.50 35.49
C GLU A 533 -8.57 24.68 36.35
N ARG A 534 -8.74 23.36 36.34
CA ARG A 534 -7.82 22.45 37.03
C ARG A 534 -6.40 22.53 36.49
N GLN A 535 -6.22 22.63 35.17
CA GLN A 535 -4.89 22.79 34.59
C GLN A 535 -4.24 24.10 35.08
N HIS A 536 -4.98 25.21 35.08
CA HIS A 536 -4.46 26.47 35.63
C HIS A 536 -4.08 26.34 37.11
N ILE A 537 -4.92 25.70 37.92
CA ILE A 537 -4.60 25.46 39.34
C ILE A 537 -3.34 24.57 39.48
N THR A 538 -3.14 23.62 38.57
CA THR A 538 -1.94 22.77 38.56
C THR A 538 -0.69 23.61 38.31
N ASP A 539 -0.72 24.48 37.30
CA ASP A 539 0.39 25.38 36.97
C ASP A 539 0.67 26.36 38.12
N ASP A 540 -0.37 26.97 38.68
CA ASP A 540 -0.30 27.88 39.83
C ASP A 540 0.26 27.16 41.09
N LEU A 541 -0.05 25.87 41.26
CA LEU A 541 0.42 25.07 42.40
C LEU A 541 1.92 24.78 42.31
N TYR A 542 2.45 24.50 41.12
CA TYR A 542 3.90 24.37 40.90
C TYR A 542 4.63 25.66 41.31
N GLU A 543 4.09 26.82 40.96
CA GLU A 543 4.65 28.11 41.35
C GLU A 543 4.61 28.31 42.88
N ALA A 544 3.48 28.00 43.51
CA ALA A 544 3.30 28.16 44.96
C ALA A 544 4.26 27.29 45.80
N VAL A 545 4.58 26.08 45.33
CA VAL A 545 5.56 25.19 46.00
C VAL A 545 6.97 25.78 45.95
N GLN A 546 7.36 26.44 44.86
CA GLN A 546 8.70 27.03 44.70
C GLN A 546 8.84 28.42 45.34
N ASN A 547 7.84 29.27 45.15
CA ASN A 547 7.90 30.69 45.50
C ASN A 547 7.20 31.01 46.83
N GLY A 548 6.57 30.02 47.47
CA GLY A 548 5.73 30.20 48.63
C GLY A 548 4.30 30.62 48.27
N GLY A 549 3.42 30.64 49.27
CA GLY A 549 1.98 30.87 49.09
C GLY A 549 1.12 30.07 50.07
N PHE A 550 1.73 29.08 50.73
CA PHE A 550 1.09 28.30 51.79
C PHE A 550 1.26 28.96 53.17
N SER A 551 0.25 28.81 54.01
CA SER A 551 0.29 29.06 55.44
C SER A 551 -0.41 27.94 56.20
N LEU A 552 -0.11 27.79 57.49
CA LEU A 552 -0.83 26.86 58.37
C LEU A 552 -1.77 27.64 59.29
N ALA A 553 -3.03 27.20 59.32
CA ALA A 553 -3.99 27.54 60.36
C ALA A 553 -4.03 26.44 61.40
N PHE A 554 -4.20 26.80 62.66
CA PHE A 554 -4.21 25.84 63.76
C PHE A 554 -5.58 25.84 64.43
N GLN A 555 -6.24 24.67 64.48
CA GLN A 555 -7.54 24.52 65.13
C GLN A 555 -7.41 23.76 66.45
N PRO A 556 -7.95 24.28 67.58
CA PRO A 556 -7.76 23.66 68.89
C PRO A 556 -8.53 22.35 69.05
N VAL A 557 -7.88 21.40 69.73
CA VAL A 557 -8.44 20.13 70.18
C VAL A 557 -8.55 20.14 71.71
N VAL A 558 -9.76 20.03 72.23
CA VAL A 558 -10.06 20.18 73.67
C VAL A 558 -10.41 18.84 74.28
N ALA A 559 -9.75 18.49 75.40
CA ALA A 559 -10.12 17.31 76.18
C ALA A 559 -11.46 17.54 76.89
N LEU A 560 -12.42 16.63 76.71
CA LEU A 560 -13.77 16.77 77.27
C LEU A 560 -13.81 16.65 78.79
N SER A 561 -12.86 15.89 79.37
CA SER A 561 -12.74 15.64 80.81
C SER A 561 -12.25 16.86 81.60
N SER A 562 -11.29 17.60 81.07
CA SER A 562 -10.69 18.77 81.72
C SER A 562 -11.15 20.11 81.16
N GLY A 563 -11.66 20.14 79.93
CA GLY A 563 -11.95 21.37 79.20
C GLY A 563 -10.70 22.13 78.75
N ILE A 564 -9.51 21.50 78.85
CA ILE A 564 -8.23 22.12 78.50
C ILE A 564 -7.87 21.74 77.06
N THR A 565 -7.33 22.72 76.31
CA THR A 565 -6.74 22.48 75.00
C THR A 565 -5.52 21.57 75.12
N THR A 566 -5.55 20.46 74.40
CA THR A 566 -4.48 19.45 74.44
C THR A 566 -3.53 19.59 73.26
N GLY A 567 -3.96 20.20 72.17
CA GLY A 567 -3.17 20.38 70.95
C GLY A 567 -3.96 21.10 69.88
N TYR A 568 -3.39 21.13 68.68
CA TYR A 568 -3.99 21.77 67.51
C TYR A 568 -3.81 20.92 66.26
N GLU A 569 -4.83 20.89 65.41
CA GLU A 569 -4.72 20.36 64.05
C GLU A 569 -4.12 21.42 63.12
N ALA A 570 -3.10 21.04 62.36
CA ALA A 570 -2.47 21.88 61.35
C ALA A 570 -3.23 21.78 60.02
N LEU A 571 -3.90 22.87 59.65
CA LEU A 571 -4.72 22.98 58.46
C LEU A 571 -4.03 23.88 57.43
N ILE A 572 -3.62 23.30 56.30
CA ILE A 572 -2.97 24.05 55.22
C ILE A 572 -3.94 25.07 54.60
N ARG A 573 -3.42 26.22 54.22
CA ARG A 573 -4.12 27.30 53.51
C ARG A 573 -3.26 27.73 52.33
N TRP A 574 -3.85 27.77 51.15
CA TRP A 574 -3.18 28.34 49.98
C TRP A 574 -3.74 29.73 49.68
N ASN A 575 -2.91 30.75 49.83
CA ASN A 575 -3.25 32.14 49.54
C ASN A 575 -2.70 32.50 48.17
N HIS A 576 -3.53 32.38 47.15
CA HIS A 576 -3.17 32.69 45.79
C HIS A 576 -3.12 34.22 45.57
N PRO A 577 -2.10 34.77 44.89
CA PRO A 577 -1.93 36.22 44.71
C PRO A 577 -3.13 36.94 44.08
N THR A 578 -3.76 36.33 43.07
CA THR A 578 -4.92 36.92 42.36
C THR A 578 -6.27 36.34 42.77
N ARG A 579 -6.36 35.02 43.04
CA ARG A 579 -7.62 34.32 43.37
C ARG A 579 -7.98 34.36 44.86
N GLY A 580 -7.06 34.80 45.72
CA GLY A 580 -7.26 34.75 47.16
C GLY A 580 -7.18 33.33 47.69
N TRP A 581 -8.00 33.00 48.68
CA TRP A 581 -7.94 31.71 49.36
C TRP A 581 -8.44 30.56 48.48
N ILE A 582 -7.61 29.53 48.29
CA ILE A 582 -7.98 28.29 47.59
C ILE A 582 -8.10 27.16 48.62
N SER A 583 -9.25 26.47 48.62
CA SER A 583 -9.53 25.37 49.54
C SER A 583 -8.57 24.19 49.34
N PRO A 584 -8.07 23.55 50.42
CA PRO A 584 -7.35 22.27 50.35
C PRO A 584 -8.09 21.20 49.55
N ASP A 585 -9.42 21.12 49.65
CA ASP A 585 -10.23 20.16 48.89
C ASP A 585 -10.10 20.34 47.37
N THR A 586 -9.73 21.54 46.92
CA THR A 586 -9.52 21.84 45.51
C THR A 586 -8.11 21.44 45.06
N PHE A 587 -7.07 21.77 45.83
CA PHE A 587 -5.68 21.64 45.36
C PHE A 587 -4.95 20.40 45.87
N ILE A 588 -5.34 19.79 47.00
CA ILE A 588 -4.70 18.56 47.50
C ILE A 588 -4.90 17.40 46.53
N PRO A 589 -6.10 17.12 45.97
CA PRO A 589 -6.25 16.07 44.95
C PRO A 589 -5.43 16.37 43.69
N ILE A 590 -5.23 17.65 43.35
CA ILE A 590 -4.37 18.05 42.23
C ILE A 590 -2.91 17.72 42.55
N ALA A 591 -2.45 18.08 43.75
CA ALA A 591 -1.11 17.82 44.24
C ALA A 591 -0.76 16.34 44.28
N GLU A 592 -1.73 15.48 44.65
CA GLU A 592 -1.54 14.02 44.63
C GLU A 592 -1.38 13.50 43.20
N ASP A 593 -2.25 13.93 42.27
CA ASP A 593 -2.21 13.50 40.88
C ASP A 593 -0.93 13.93 40.14
N CYS A 594 -0.40 15.11 40.45
CA CYS A 594 0.84 15.61 39.84
C CYS A 594 2.11 15.30 40.64
N GLY A 595 2.00 14.62 41.79
CA GLY A 595 3.14 14.25 42.64
C GLY A 595 3.71 15.37 43.52
N LEU A 596 3.14 16.57 43.51
CA LEU A 596 3.55 17.69 44.36
C LEU A 596 3.22 17.49 45.85
N ILE A 597 2.38 16.52 46.19
CA ILE A 597 1.97 16.28 47.58
C ILE A 597 3.15 15.96 48.51
N GLU A 598 4.22 15.35 48.00
CA GLU A 598 5.42 15.08 48.81
C GLU A 598 6.14 16.37 49.24
N GLU A 599 6.28 17.33 48.32
CA GLU A 599 6.93 18.61 48.58
C GLU A 599 6.07 19.50 49.50
N ILE A 600 4.77 19.55 49.24
CA ILE A 600 3.80 20.26 50.10
C ILE A 600 3.82 19.65 51.50
N GLY A 601 3.74 18.33 51.60
CA GLY A 601 3.75 17.64 52.89
C GLY A 601 5.05 17.84 53.67
N ARG A 602 6.20 17.85 52.99
CA ARG A 602 7.48 18.21 53.62
C ARG A 602 7.43 19.62 54.19
N TRP A 603 6.92 20.59 53.43
CA TRP A 603 6.77 21.97 53.90
C TRP A 603 5.84 22.06 55.11
N VAL A 604 4.68 21.39 55.07
CA VAL A 604 3.72 21.35 56.19
C VAL A 604 4.38 20.78 57.46
N ILE A 605 5.08 19.65 57.34
CA ILE A 605 5.74 18.98 58.47
C ILE A 605 6.80 19.89 59.11
N MET A 606 7.63 20.52 58.29
CA MET A 606 8.66 21.46 58.76
C MET A 606 8.04 22.67 59.47
N GLU A 607 7.04 23.31 58.86
CA GLU A 607 6.39 24.51 59.41
C GLU A 607 5.60 24.19 60.69
N ALA A 608 4.90 23.05 60.74
CA ALA A 608 4.18 22.60 61.93
C ALA A 608 5.14 22.36 63.11
N CYS A 609 6.27 21.66 62.87
CA CYS A 609 7.29 21.45 63.91
C CYS A 609 7.97 22.77 64.34
N ARG A 610 8.20 23.70 63.41
CA ARG A 610 8.75 25.02 63.70
C ARG A 610 7.85 25.81 64.64
N GLN A 611 6.53 25.77 64.42
CA GLN A 611 5.55 26.44 65.28
C GLN A 611 5.43 25.75 66.64
N LEU A 612 5.34 24.40 66.64
CA LEU A 612 5.26 23.59 67.87
C LEU A 612 6.43 23.82 68.83
N ALA A 613 7.63 24.12 68.31
CA ALA A 613 8.80 24.43 69.13
C ALA A 613 8.59 25.66 70.04
N GLY A 614 7.73 26.60 69.63
CA GLY A 614 7.34 27.75 70.43
C GLY A 614 6.23 27.48 71.43
N TRP A 615 5.53 26.34 71.33
CA TRP A 615 4.36 26.05 72.15
C TRP A 615 4.70 25.41 73.49
N SER A 616 3.83 25.65 74.46
CA SER A 616 3.79 25.02 75.77
C SER A 616 3.91 23.48 75.68
N SER A 617 4.69 22.88 76.59
CA SER A 617 5.13 21.48 76.48
C SER A 617 4.01 20.43 76.48
N HIS A 618 2.83 20.75 77.02
CA HIS A 618 1.67 19.86 77.05
C HIS A 618 0.90 19.83 75.72
N LEU A 619 1.17 20.77 74.81
CA LEU A 619 0.49 20.88 73.52
C LEU A 619 1.15 19.98 72.47
N HIS A 620 0.31 19.30 71.70
CA HIS A 620 0.70 18.54 70.50
C HIS A 620 0.20 19.21 69.22
N VAL A 621 0.79 18.83 68.09
CA VAL A 621 0.31 19.20 66.75
C VAL A 621 -0.09 17.95 65.97
N ALA A 622 -1.27 17.98 65.38
CA ALA A 622 -1.74 16.93 64.47
C ALA A 622 -1.51 17.37 63.01
N ILE A 623 -0.94 16.48 62.19
CA ILE A 623 -0.55 16.75 60.80
C ILE A 623 -1.19 15.71 59.90
N ASN A 624 -2.03 16.18 58.97
CA ASN A 624 -2.65 15.37 57.93
C ASN A 624 -1.60 14.83 56.94
N VAL A 625 -1.65 13.53 56.68
CA VAL A 625 -0.76 12.85 55.73
C VAL A 625 -1.58 12.09 54.68
N SER A 626 -1.26 12.36 53.42
CA SER A 626 -1.92 11.78 52.27
C SER A 626 -1.54 10.30 52.04
N ALA A 627 -2.43 9.54 51.39
CA ALA A 627 -2.18 8.15 51.03
C ALA A 627 -0.95 7.97 50.12
N GLY A 628 -0.70 8.95 49.23
CA GLY A 628 0.48 8.97 48.38
C GLY A 628 1.78 9.09 49.18
N GLN A 629 1.77 9.91 50.23
CA GLN A 629 2.95 10.11 51.09
C GLN A 629 3.27 8.88 51.95
N LEU A 630 2.26 8.12 52.41
CA LEU A 630 2.47 6.86 53.14
C LEU A 630 3.18 5.80 52.31
N LYS A 631 3.04 5.86 50.98
CA LYS A 631 3.74 5.00 50.02
C LYS A 631 5.19 5.45 49.79
N SER A 632 5.62 6.57 50.35
CA SER A 632 6.97 7.12 50.16
C SER A 632 7.84 6.90 51.38
N ASP A 633 9.03 6.30 51.19
CA ASP A 633 10.00 6.15 52.27
C ASP A 633 10.57 7.50 52.77
N ALA A 634 10.38 8.58 51.99
CA ALA A 634 10.78 9.93 52.35
C ALA A 634 9.97 10.52 53.52
N LEU A 635 8.73 10.06 53.75
CA LEU A 635 7.87 10.61 54.81
C LEU A 635 8.52 10.51 56.21
N LEU A 636 9.03 9.32 56.55
CA LEU A 636 9.71 9.12 57.83
C LEU A 636 10.96 10.01 57.96
N HIS A 637 11.68 10.21 56.85
CA HIS A 637 12.82 11.10 56.80
C HIS A 637 12.41 12.55 57.07
N HIS A 638 11.35 13.05 56.43
CA HIS A 638 10.84 14.40 56.65
C HIS A 638 10.39 14.63 58.09
N LEU A 639 9.65 13.69 58.69
CA LEU A 639 9.21 13.76 60.09
C LEU A 639 10.39 13.80 61.06
N THR A 640 11.33 12.86 60.92
CA THR A 640 12.51 12.80 61.80
C THR A 640 13.42 14.01 61.62
N GLN A 641 13.58 14.51 60.39
CA GLN A 641 14.33 15.73 60.11
C GLN A 641 13.69 16.95 60.79
N ALA A 642 12.38 17.15 60.65
CA ALA A 642 11.70 18.31 61.25
C ALA A 642 11.79 18.31 62.79
N ILE A 643 11.63 17.13 63.40
CA ILE A 643 11.79 16.93 64.85
C ILE A 643 13.20 17.31 65.31
N LEU A 644 14.23 16.84 64.60
CA LEU A 644 15.63 17.13 64.93
C LEU A 644 15.99 18.60 64.73
N VAL A 645 15.57 19.20 63.61
CA VAL A 645 15.90 20.59 63.27
C VAL A 645 15.27 21.59 64.24
N HIS A 646 14.04 21.32 64.69
CA HIS A 646 13.28 22.24 65.56
C HIS A 646 13.32 21.85 67.05
N GLY A 647 13.95 20.73 67.40
CA GLY A 647 14.13 20.31 68.79
C GLY A 647 12.82 19.99 69.51
N VAL A 648 11.80 19.52 68.79
CA VAL A 648 10.51 19.12 69.38
C VAL A 648 10.55 17.67 69.85
N ALA A 649 9.80 17.33 70.91
CA ALA A 649 9.67 15.94 71.33
C ALA A 649 8.74 15.18 70.37
N ALA A 650 9.14 13.99 69.93
CA ALA A 650 8.39 13.20 68.95
C ALA A 650 6.94 12.90 69.38
N GLU A 651 6.72 12.68 70.68
CA GLU A 651 5.39 12.42 71.28
C GLU A 651 4.40 13.59 71.19
N ARG A 652 4.89 14.78 70.87
CA ARG A 652 4.09 16.00 70.63
C ARG A 652 3.68 16.15 69.15
N VAL A 653 4.12 15.24 68.28
CA VAL A 653 3.71 15.19 66.88
C VAL A 653 2.76 14.01 66.70
N GLU A 654 1.59 14.29 66.14
CA GLU A 654 0.59 13.29 65.77
C GLU A 654 0.39 13.35 64.25
N VAL A 655 0.37 12.19 63.59
CA VAL A 655 0.11 12.06 62.16
C VAL A 655 -1.30 11.51 61.97
N GLU A 656 -2.10 12.21 61.19
CA GLU A 656 -3.48 11.83 60.86
C GLU A 656 -3.51 11.20 59.47
N ILE A 657 -4.19 10.06 59.36
CA ILE A 657 -4.35 9.33 58.09
C ILE A 657 -5.81 8.98 57.89
N THR A 658 -6.33 9.13 56.67
CA THR A 658 -7.71 8.78 56.36
C THR A 658 -7.92 7.26 56.31
N GLU A 659 -9.15 6.81 56.57
CA GLU A 659 -9.52 5.38 56.46
C GLU A 659 -9.18 4.78 55.09
N THR A 660 -9.41 5.53 54.00
CA THR A 660 -9.17 5.08 52.62
C THR A 660 -7.70 4.85 52.32
N ALA A 661 -6.78 5.54 53.00
CA ALA A 661 -5.34 5.37 52.83
C ALA A 661 -4.83 3.97 53.25
N LEU A 662 -5.64 3.21 54.01
CA LEU A 662 -5.29 1.88 54.50
C LEU A 662 -5.61 0.74 53.51
N ILE A 663 -6.38 1.00 52.45
CA ILE A 663 -6.95 -0.05 51.58
C ILE A 663 -5.97 -0.49 50.48
N ASP A 664 -5.27 0.45 49.83
CA ASP A 664 -4.48 0.18 48.61
C ASP A 664 -3.31 -0.81 48.80
N ASP A 665 -2.58 -0.71 49.92
CA ASP A 665 -1.40 -1.54 50.25
C ASP A 665 -1.24 -1.68 51.78
N ALA A 666 -2.19 -2.38 52.40
CA ALA A 666 -2.30 -2.48 53.86
C ALA A 666 -1.01 -2.96 54.54
N ALA A 667 -0.27 -3.90 53.93
CA ALA A 667 0.95 -4.46 54.52
C ALA A 667 2.09 -3.43 54.54
N ARG A 668 2.28 -2.68 53.46
CA ARG A 668 3.29 -1.62 53.39
C ARG A 668 2.94 -0.45 54.29
N THR A 669 1.67 -0.03 54.29
CA THR A 669 1.18 1.03 55.17
C THR A 669 1.37 0.63 56.64
N ALA A 670 1.08 -0.62 57.03
CA ALA A 670 1.33 -1.13 58.38
C ALA A 670 2.80 -0.98 58.78
N ALA A 671 3.71 -1.38 57.90
CA ALA A 671 5.14 -1.31 58.14
C ALA A 671 5.61 0.15 58.31
N MET A 672 5.08 1.09 57.51
CA MET A 672 5.39 2.51 57.62
C MET A 672 4.89 3.10 58.94
N LEU A 673 3.62 2.88 59.31
CA LEU A 673 3.06 3.38 60.56
C LEU A 673 3.80 2.81 61.78
N ALA A 674 4.14 1.52 61.75
CA ALA A 674 4.94 0.91 62.81
C ALA A 674 6.37 1.49 62.90
N ARG A 675 6.94 1.99 61.79
CA ARG A 675 8.23 2.70 61.80
C ARG A 675 8.08 4.11 62.36
N ILE A 676 7.01 4.82 62.00
CA ILE A 676 6.68 6.16 62.55
C ILE A 676 6.49 6.07 64.06
N ARG A 677 5.68 5.13 64.56
CA ARG A 677 5.46 4.97 66.01
C ARG A 677 6.73 4.62 66.80
N ARG A 678 7.66 3.87 66.19
CA ARG A 678 8.96 3.56 66.81
C ARG A 678 9.84 4.79 67.06
N THR A 679 9.57 5.93 66.41
CA THR A 679 10.27 7.18 66.70
C THR A 679 9.62 7.97 67.85
N GLY A 680 8.46 7.54 68.33
CA GLY A 680 7.67 8.21 69.36
C GLY A 680 6.55 9.11 68.83
N ILE A 681 6.40 9.23 67.51
CA ILE A 681 5.30 9.98 66.87
C ILE A 681 3.99 9.21 67.03
N LYS A 682 2.91 9.92 67.37
CA LYS A 682 1.57 9.33 67.51
C LYS A 682 0.88 9.20 66.15
N VAL A 683 -0.01 8.23 66.01
CA VAL A 683 -0.79 8.03 64.78
C VAL A 683 -2.28 8.05 65.11
N ALA A 684 -3.03 8.90 64.41
CA ALA A 684 -4.47 9.01 64.49
C ALA A 684 -5.12 8.51 63.19
N LEU A 685 -6.25 7.81 63.32
CA LEU A 685 -7.11 7.43 62.20
C LEU A 685 -8.19 8.48 62.01
N ASP A 686 -8.30 9.03 60.81
CA ASP A 686 -9.23 10.08 60.42
C ASP A 686 -10.41 9.58 59.59
N ASP A 687 -11.49 10.37 59.54
CA ASP A 687 -12.74 10.11 58.81
C ASP A 687 -13.42 8.75 59.14
N PHE A 688 -13.26 8.25 60.38
CA PHE A 688 -13.71 6.91 60.73
C PHE A 688 -15.23 6.73 60.56
N GLY A 689 -15.61 5.71 59.77
CA GLY A 689 -17.01 5.32 59.56
C GLY A 689 -17.59 5.75 58.21
N THR A 690 -16.82 6.49 57.40
CA THR A 690 -17.22 6.92 56.04
C THR A 690 -16.72 5.96 54.95
N GLY A 691 -15.76 5.07 55.27
CA GLY A 691 -15.17 4.09 54.36
C GLY A 691 -15.78 2.69 54.41
N GLN A 692 -15.44 1.86 53.43
CA GLN A 692 -15.74 0.42 53.45
C GLN A 692 -14.52 -0.35 53.96
N SER A 693 -14.58 -0.86 55.20
CA SER A 693 -13.69 -1.88 55.84
C SER A 693 -12.89 -1.46 57.10
N SER A 694 -13.34 -0.48 57.87
CA SER A 694 -12.66 0.03 59.08
C SER A 694 -12.28 -0.98 60.17
N LEU A 695 -13.10 -2.02 60.43
CA LEU A 695 -12.93 -2.87 61.61
C LEU A 695 -11.75 -3.86 61.53
N ALA A 696 -11.48 -4.43 60.36
CA ALA A 696 -10.34 -5.33 60.19
C ALA A 696 -9.01 -4.58 60.38
N HIS A 697 -8.97 -3.34 59.88
CA HIS A 697 -7.83 -2.45 59.99
C HIS A 697 -7.57 -2.02 61.44
N LEU A 698 -8.59 -1.66 62.21
CA LEU A 698 -8.42 -1.33 63.64
C LEU A 698 -7.79 -2.46 64.46
N ARG A 699 -7.98 -3.72 64.07
CA ARG A 699 -7.34 -4.87 64.73
C ARG A 699 -5.86 -4.99 64.35
N ASP A 700 -5.55 -4.77 63.08
CA ASP A 700 -4.23 -5.06 62.53
C ASP A 700 -3.24 -3.88 62.69
N PHE A 701 -3.77 -2.66 62.93
CA PHE A 701 -2.99 -1.45 63.15
C PHE A 701 -3.11 -0.92 64.58
N GLN A 702 -2.01 -0.38 65.12
CA GLN A 702 -2.00 0.26 66.42
C GLN A 702 -2.13 1.77 66.25
N PHE A 703 -3.33 2.28 66.52
CA PHE A 703 -3.62 3.72 66.55
C PHE A 703 -3.59 4.25 67.98
N ASP A 704 -3.18 5.51 68.12
CA ASP A 704 -3.19 6.22 69.40
C ASP A 704 -4.48 7.05 69.56
N ARG A 705 -5.16 7.37 68.44
CA ARG A 705 -6.42 8.11 68.39
C ARG A 705 -7.31 7.69 67.20
N ILE A 706 -8.63 7.73 67.38
CA ILE A 706 -9.65 7.60 66.33
C ILE A 706 -10.45 8.91 66.28
N LYS A 707 -10.44 9.57 65.13
CA LYS A 707 -11.26 10.75 64.84
C LYS A 707 -12.55 10.32 64.18
N ILE A 708 -13.65 10.79 64.74
CA ILE A 708 -15.02 10.49 64.31
C ILE A 708 -15.45 11.63 63.40
N ASP A 709 -15.79 11.27 62.16
CA ASP A 709 -16.19 12.22 61.13
C ASP A 709 -17.39 13.08 61.57
N ARG A 710 -17.34 14.36 61.18
CA ARG A 710 -18.36 15.37 61.53
C ARG A 710 -19.78 14.99 61.11
N SER A 711 -19.97 14.20 60.05
CA SER A 711 -21.31 13.86 59.56
C SER A 711 -22.12 13.09 60.61
N PHE A 712 -21.46 12.21 61.38
CA PHE A 712 -22.09 11.49 62.48
C PHE A 712 -22.43 12.41 63.65
N VAL A 713 -21.59 13.40 63.93
CA VAL A 713 -21.79 14.34 65.06
C VAL A 713 -22.94 15.30 64.79
N ILE A 714 -23.04 15.82 63.55
CA ILE A 714 -24.09 16.75 63.14
C ILE A 714 -25.46 16.10 63.23
N GLU A 715 -25.59 14.85 62.76
CA GLU A 715 -26.88 14.15 62.67
C GLU A 715 -27.24 13.32 63.90
N ALA A 716 -26.31 13.05 64.84
CA ALA A 716 -26.56 12.19 66.00
C ALA A 716 -27.69 12.66 66.93
N GLY A 717 -28.03 13.96 66.92
CA GLY A 717 -29.16 14.49 67.70
C GLY A 717 -30.53 14.12 67.13
N SER A 718 -30.61 13.82 65.82
CA SER A 718 -31.87 13.61 65.09
C SER A 718 -31.98 12.22 64.43
N ASP A 719 -30.86 11.57 64.09
CA ASP A 719 -30.81 10.23 63.51
C ASP A 719 -30.26 9.20 64.52
N ALA A 720 -31.12 8.23 64.87
CA ALA A 720 -30.76 7.11 65.73
C ALA A 720 -29.64 6.23 65.16
N ARG A 721 -29.47 6.16 63.82
CA ARG A 721 -28.40 5.39 63.17
C ARG A 721 -27.06 6.07 63.35
N CYS A 722 -26.95 7.37 63.06
CA CYS A 722 -25.73 8.15 63.29
C CYS A 722 -25.31 8.09 64.77
N MET A 723 -26.28 8.19 65.67
CA MET A 723 -26.04 8.02 67.10
C MET A 723 -25.57 6.60 67.47
N ALA A 724 -26.08 5.54 66.84
CA ALA A 724 -25.61 4.18 67.09
C ALA A 724 -24.16 3.98 66.63
N VAL A 725 -23.78 4.50 65.46
CA VAL A 725 -22.39 4.48 64.96
C VAL A 725 -21.49 5.22 65.93
N LEU A 726 -21.85 6.44 66.32
CA LEU A 726 -21.09 7.26 67.26
C LEU A 726 -20.86 6.55 68.61
N ARG A 727 -21.91 5.93 69.20
CA ARG A 727 -21.78 5.12 70.43
C ARG A 727 -20.87 3.90 70.25
N ALA A 728 -20.99 3.20 69.12
CA ALA A 728 -20.17 2.03 68.83
C ALA A 728 -18.70 2.41 68.69
N THR A 729 -18.37 3.50 67.99
CA THR A 729 -16.99 3.97 67.81
C THR A 729 -16.35 4.34 69.15
N VAL A 730 -17.07 5.06 70.02
CA VAL A 730 -16.57 5.39 71.37
C VAL A 730 -16.33 4.14 72.20
N ALA A 731 -17.25 3.18 72.17
CA ALA A 731 -17.08 1.90 72.88
C ALA A 731 -15.87 1.10 72.34
N ILE A 732 -15.68 1.05 71.03
CA ILE A 732 -14.51 0.39 70.40
C ILE A 732 -13.21 1.06 70.87
N GLY A 733 -13.15 2.39 70.87
CA GLY A 733 -11.98 3.13 71.37
C GLY A 733 -11.65 2.77 72.81
N GLN A 734 -12.65 2.75 73.70
CA GLN A 734 -12.49 2.39 75.10
C GLN A 734 -11.96 0.96 75.30
N GLU A 735 -12.53 -0.03 74.60
CA GLU A 735 -12.12 -1.43 74.69
C GLU A 735 -10.71 -1.69 74.13
N LEU A 736 -10.31 -0.93 73.10
CA LEU A 736 -8.98 -1.02 72.49
C LEU A 736 -7.93 -0.15 73.20
N GLY A 737 -8.33 0.70 74.14
CA GLY A 737 -7.45 1.67 74.80
C GLY A 737 -6.96 2.78 73.85
N VAL A 738 -7.77 3.13 72.84
CA VAL A 738 -7.48 4.15 71.83
C VAL A 738 -8.35 5.38 72.09
N LEU A 739 -7.74 6.57 72.10
CA LEU A 739 -8.47 7.81 72.39
C LEU A 739 -9.47 8.15 71.28
N THR A 740 -10.66 8.61 71.66
CA THR A 740 -11.69 9.05 70.70
C THR A 740 -11.75 10.56 70.60
N HIS A 741 -11.81 11.05 69.38
CA HIS A 741 -11.87 12.48 69.05
C HIS A 741 -13.07 12.72 68.13
N ALA A 742 -14.00 13.58 68.49
CA ALA A 742 -15.13 13.93 67.64
C ALA A 742 -14.97 15.31 66.97
N GLU A 743 -15.20 15.35 65.66
CA GLU A 743 -15.09 16.55 64.85
C GLU A 743 -16.43 17.26 64.61
N GLY A 744 -16.37 18.53 64.19
CA GLY A 744 -17.55 19.28 63.77
C GLY A 744 -18.49 19.68 64.92
N VAL A 745 -17.97 19.86 66.13
CA VAL A 745 -18.78 20.33 67.28
C VAL A 745 -19.06 21.83 67.16
N GLU A 746 -20.31 22.16 66.86
CA GLU A 746 -20.78 23.54 66.63
C GLU A 746 -21.76 24.00 67.71
N THR A 747 -22.50 23.09 68.35
CA THR A 747 -23.53 23.43 69.35
C THR A 747 -23.25 22.81 70.72
N ARG A 748 -23.83 23.42 71.77
CA ARG A 748 -23.63 22.96 73.14
C ARG A 748 -24.27 21.59 73.37
N GLU A 749 -25.38 21.31 72.71
CA GLU A 749 -26.08 20.04 72.75
C GLU A 749 -25.21 18.90 72.21
N GLN A 750 -24.49 19.13 71.10
CA GLN A 750 -23.53 18.17 70.55
C GLN A 750 -22.39 17.87 71.55
N LEU A 751 -21.86 18.91 72.20
CA LEU A 751 -20.80 18.77 73.20
C LEU A 751 -21.27 17.93 74.41
N GLU A 752 -22.48 18.19 74.90
CA GLU A 752 -23.06 17.46 76.03
C GLU A 752 -23.39 16.01 75.66
N LEU A 753 -23.87 15.78 74.43
CA LEU A 753 -24.08 14.44 73.89
C LEU A 753 -22.77 13.65 73.87
N LEU A 754 -21.70 14.21 73.31
CA LEU A 754 -20.38 13.58 73.23
C LEU A 754 -19.78 13.30 74.60
N ARG A 755 -19.98 14.22 75.57
CA ARG A 755 -19.60 14.00 76.96
C ARG A 755 -20.39 12.84 77.59
N SER A 756 -21.68 12.73 77.31
CA SER A 756 -22.54 11.69 77.90
C SER A 756 -22.18 10.27 77.44
N ILE A 757 -21.65 10.13 76.22
CA ILE A 757 -21.22 8.84 75.66
C ILE A 757 -19.77 8.49 75.99
N GLY A 758 -19.04 9.41 76.64
CA GLY A 758 -17.66 9.18 77.07
C GLY A 758 -16.60 9.38 75.98
N CYS A 759 -16.81 10.31 75.05
CA CYS A 759 -15.78 10.71 74.09
C CYS A 759 -14.64 11.48 74.81
N ASP A 760 -13.39 11.32 74.37
CA ASP A 760 -12.21 11.86 75.08
C ASP A 760 -11.89 13.31 74.70
N ALA A 761 -11.96 13.64 73.41
CA ALA A 761 -11.59 14.95 72.86
C ALA A 761 -12.58 15.44 71.80
N VAL A 762 -12.63 16.76 71.61
CA VAL A 762 -13.49 17.40 70.62
C VAL A 762 -12.79 18.53 69.88
N GLN A 763 -13.23 18.72 68.64
CA GLN A 763 -12.86 19.84 67.78
C GLN A 763 -14.08 20.37 67.04
N GLY A 764 -14.12 21.69 66.83
CA GLY A 764 -15.20 22.35 66.12
C GLY A 764 -15.32 23.83 66.47
N TYR A 765 -16.18 24.55 65.76
CA TYR A 765 -16.30 26.00 65.92
C TYR A 765 -16.82 26.45 67.29
N LEU A 766 -17.45 25.57 68.05
CA LEU A 766 -17.83 25.85 69.44
C LEU A 766 -16.61 26.01 70.35
N VAL A 767 -15.58 25.18 70.14
CA VAL A 767 -14.37 25.14 70.99
C VAL A 767 -13.25 26.01 70.45
N GLY A 768 -13.22 26.27 69.14
CA GLY A 768 -12.36 27.26 68.53
C GLY A 768 -12.27 27.15 67.02
N ARG A 769 -12.10 28.29 66.35
CA ARG A 769 -11.90 28.37 64.90
C ARG A 769 -10.42 28.25 64.54
N PRO A 770 -10.08 27.78 63.33
CA PRO A 770 -8.70 27.82 62.83
C PRO A 770 -8.15 29.25 62.82
N VAL A 771 -6.96 29.47 63.37
CA VAL A 771 -6.34 30.82 63.50
C VAL A 771 -4.98 30.92 62.79
N VAL A 772 -4.69 32.09 62.22
CA VAL A 772 -3.43 32.44 61.51
C VAL A 772 -3.07 33.92 61.77
N PRO A 773 -1.82 34.30 62.12
CA PRO A 773 -0.78 33.45 62.69
C PRO A 773 -1.14 33.04 64.12
N PHE A 774 -0.65 31.89 64.57
CA PHE A 774 -0.90 31.42 65.93
C PHE A 774 0.34 31.57 66.82
N THR A 775 0.14 32.19 67.98
CA THR A 775 1.06 32.10 69.12
C THR A 775 0.27 31.50 70.27
N ASP A 776 0.81 30.52 70.97
CA ASP A 776 0.19 29.88 72.14
C ASP A 776 0.17 30.78 73.38
N ALA A 777 0.41 32.08 73.21
CA ALA A 777 0.32 33.11 74.24
C ALA A 777 -1.10 33.11 74.81
N VAL A 778 -1.26 32.33 75.87
CA VAL A 778 -2.42 32.03 76.73
C VAL A 778 -3.62 32.95 76.51
N GLU A 779 -4.37 32.72 75.43
CA GLU A 779 -5.80 33.00 75.43
C GLU A 779 -6.48 31.76 75.98
N ASN A 780 -6.82 31.82 77.28
CA ASN A 780 -7.80 30.94 77.89
C ASN A 780 -9.14 31.15 77.16
N LEU A 781 -9.34 30.49 76.02
CA LEU A 781 -10.60 30.44 75.29
C LEU A 781 -11.56 29.44 75.94
N VAL A 782 -11.80 29.65 77.23
CA VAL A 782 -13.07 29.33 77.88
C VAL A 782 -13.32 30.49 78.83
N PRO A 783 -14.34 31.35 78.60
CA PRO A 783 -14.72 32.34 79.60
C PRO A 783 -15.04 31.58 80.90
N ALA A 784 -14.38 31.98 81.99
CA ALA A 784 -14.81 31.69 83.34
C ALA A 784 -16.17 32.36 83.58
N ALA A 785 -17.23 31.77 83.03
CA ALA A 785 -18.62 32.09 83.26
C ALA A 785 -19.46 30.81 83.13
N VAL A 786 -19.01 29.73 83.79
CA VAL A 786 -19.90 28.67 84.28
C VAL A 786 -19.95 28.84 85.79
N GLY A 787 -20.66 29.90 86.21
CA GLY A 787 -20.94 30.18 87.61
C GLY A 787 -22.36 29.80 87.95
N MET A 788 -22.52 29.11 89.08
CA MET A 788 -23.79 28.93 89.79
C MET A 788 -24.60 30.24 89.83
N GLY A 789 -25.92 30.11 89.75
CA GLY A 789 -26.82 31.19 89.35
C GLY A 789 -26.84 32.47 90.19
N SER A 790 -27.23 33.56 89.52
CA SER A 790 -28.22 34.55 89.97
C SER A 790 -28.43 35.61 88.87
N SER A 791 -29.62 36.22 88.89
CA SER A 791 -30.31 37.05 87.88
C SER A 791 -29.58 38.30 87.30
N PRO A 792 -30.14 38.93 86.23
CA PRO A 792 -29.41 39.77 85.27
C PRO A 792 -29.54 41.27 85.53
N ILE A 793 -28.53 42.05 85.10
CA ILE A 793 -28.65 43.49 84.77
C ILE A 793 -27.70 43.76 83.58
N GLY A 794 -28.17 44.56 82.62
CA GLY A 794 -27.66 44.64 81.24
C GLY A 794 -26.53 45.62 80.97
N GLY A 795 -26.21 45.78 79.69
CA GLY A 795 -25.26 46.78 79.18
C GLY A 795 -24.53 46.35 77.90
N GLU A 796 -24.87 46.98 76.79
CA GLU A 796 -24.32 46.80 75.44
C GLU A 796 -22.80 47.09 75.32
N SER A 797 -22.11 46.40 74.39
CA SER A 797 -21.47 47.06 73.24
C SER A 797 -20.78 46.03 72.33
N ALA A 798 -21.10 46.11 71.04
CA ALA A 798 -20.55 45.34 69.94
C ALA A 798 -19.31 46.02 69.35
N ALA A 799 -18.36 45.22 68.82
CA ALA A 799 -17.72 45.47 67.52
C ALA A 799 -16.74 44.33 67.15
N VAL A 800 -16.64 44.13 65.82
CA VAL A 800 -15.66 43.33 65.07
C VAL A 800 -16.04 41.86 64.80
N ALA A 801 -16.97 41.70 63.85
CA ALA A 801 -17.03 40.52 62.99
C ALA A 801 -17.36 40.97 61.56
N ARG A 802 -16.39 40.88 60.65
CA ARG A 802 -16.60 40.81 59.20
C ARG A 802 -15.28 40.43 58.54
N ILE A 803 -15.22 39.18 58.08
CA ILE A 803 -14.62 38.64 56.84
C ILE A 803 -14.41 37.15 57.11
N ALA A 804 -15.37 36.33 56.67
CA ALA A 804 -15.24 34.90 56.40
C ALA A 804 -16.58 34.40 55.83
N ALA A 805 -16.64 34.33 54.50
CA ALA A 805 -17.55 33.49 53.74
C ALA A 805 -16.73 32.91 52.59
#